data_AF-A0A972E5G4-F1
#
_entry.id   AF-A0A972E5G4-F1
#
_cell.length_a   1.000
_cell.length_b   1.000
_cell.length_c   1.000
_cell.angle_alpha   90.00
_cell.angle_beta   90.00
_cell.angle_gamma   90.00
#
_symmetry.space_group_name_H-M   'P 1'
#
loop_
_entity.id
_entity.type
_entity.pdbx_description
1 polymer ?
#
loop_
_entity_poly.entity_id
_entity_poly.type
_entity_poly.pdbx_seq_one_letter_code
_entity_poly.pdbx_strand_id
1 'polypeptide(L)'
;MERTSVSYDDYAVKNYTVYLKKRPINASEHTGQVNSIQREQIEKDFKNPDSRLNCIVATPTLELGVDIGKLDMVTMANVPPTPANYDQRAGRAGRRQRIATVMVYCGKTAHDLYYYDNPPEMIRGEIQAPRFSLSNLPLIQKHLHSLWTTTLQQQLKESDQPLFDNYLPRHIGRYFAQIDWLGLTPEEEITKNEDYATSLRSLLEKYESALRVALNRFLNSFSLEDKRAFSGGIDSLMSFFIREMPKELNAILNHLRKRYLTMKRERIHLLTTDSYGTKIRLIGEVLKALKEESLATRAGDYYTLSVLSEYGFFPGYALQKGSMVMVNFEEDAIIEIDRPYALALREFAPVSRIYALGKRFTPSKYHMDTLSGFEGFVGQFLVGTETIEPVNKTGPRYEQPGDCVSDSAHICDGNLKREGSIGDDENRRSIVSYDIRGLVQDYHLGGKTREFAGRAVTFCRKDRITLVNTGIKKRIAKSGYGFLVCNEDGTVFSETAAGQKEYQRHMDKLYHRKVPKDDVLKQKLLLHAHFVSDWLSFGPFETRNEAINWMEAFRLGMEFVLENGKESWDSFIMTKGVTYSPIFFETVPGGTGILELAFDAFEEIHQRAIKHLSGCDCASACYKCLKTYWNQAYHTVLNREAAIVCMQEVVGHRGGAVIEIPAKRALIEEPQCRETESPAEDAFEQILARYGLPQPIRQYVVKEPGVSTRVDFAYPQEKILIYIDGDAYHENRKALDKRQQILLEQSGYRVERIPAKELDDQIVIEDTIRKISTWLSNRSE
;
A
#
# COMPACT_ATOMS: atom_id res chain seq x y z
N MET A 1 42.07 -41.63 -29.36
CA MET A 1 40.76 -41.85 -28.71
C MET A 1 40.60 -43.34 -28.49
N GLU A 2 40.99 -43.84 -27.32
CA GLU A 2 40.60 -45.19 -26.91
C GLU A 2 39.08 -45.21 -26.74
N ARG A 3 38.41 -46.16 -27.40
CA ARG A 3 36.99 -46.42 -27.17
C ARG A 3 36.88 -47.06 -25.79
N THR A 4 36.54 -46.26 -24.78
CA THR A 4 36.10 -46.77 -23.48
C THR A 4 34.81 -47.57 -23.71
N SER A 5 34.91 -48.91 -23.66
CA SER A 5 33.75 -49.79 -23.75
C SER A 5 33.00 -49.77 -22.42
N VAL A 6 31.75 -49.31 -22.43
CA VAL A 6 30.86 -49.35 -21.27
C VAL A 6 30.46 -50.82 -21.03
N SER A 7 30.75 -51.35 -19.83
CA SER A 7 30.36 -52.72 -19.46
C SER A 7 28.85 -52.79 -19.20
N TYR A 8 28.13 -53.62 -19.95
CA TYR A 8 26.70 -53.87 -19.74
C TYR A 8 26.39 -54.69 -18.47
N ASP A 9 27.42 -55.23 -17.82
CA ASP A 9 27.31 -55.88 -16.51
C ASP A 9 27.45 -54.92 -15.33
N ASP A 10 27.81 -53.66 -15.58
CA ASP A 10 27.80 -52.62 -14.56
C ASP A 10 26.37 -52.44 -14.02
N TYR A 11 26.22 -52.45 -12.69
CA TYR A 11 24.93 -52.32 -12.00
C TYR A 11 24.16 -51.06 -12.43
N ALA A 12 24.83 -49.94 -12.70
CA ALA A 12 24.21 -48.74 -13.22
C ALA A 12 23.76 -48.96 -14.66
N VAL A 13 24.61 -49.50 -15.53
CA VAL A 13 24.27 -49.74 -16.94
C VAL A 13 23.09 -50.70 -17.05
N LYS A 14 23.12 -51.82 -16.33
CA LYS A 14 22.04 -52.83 -16.29
C LYS A 14 20.71 -52.21 -15.86
N ASN A 15 20.68 -51.40 -14.81
CA ASN A 15 19.45 -50.74 -14.35
C ASN A 15 18.91 -49.69 -15.34
N TYR A 16 19.78 -49.03 -16.11
CA TYR A 16 19.36 -48.05 -17.12
C TYR A 16 19.03 -48.69 -18.48
N THR A 17 19.57 -49.86 -18.81
CA THR A 17 19.35 -50.56 -20.09
C THR A 17 18.30 -51.68 -20.03
N VAL A 18 18.08 -52.29 -18.85
CA VAL A 18 17.18 -53.44 -18.67
C VAL A 18 15.86 -52.95 -18.06
N TYR A 19 14.85 -52.83 -18.93
CA TYR A 19 13.47 -52.39 -18.62
C TYR A 19 13.27 -50.91 -18.30
N LEU A 20 13.45 -50.05 -19.31
CA LEU A 20 12.63 -48.84 -19.39
C LEU A 20 11.19 -49.25 -19.72
N LYS A 21 10.42 -49.67 -18.70
CA LYS A 21 8.95 -49.63 -18.79
C LYS A 21 8.63 -48.16 -19.10
N LYS A 22 8.34 -47.84 -20.36
CA LYS A 22 7.99 -46.48 -20.78
C LYS A 22 6.75 -46.08 -20.00
N ARG A 23 6.94 -45.33 -18.92
CA ARG A 23 5.85 -44.69 -18.17
C ARG A 23 5.62 -43.34 -18.85
N PRO A 24 4.37 -42.99 -19.21
CA PRO A 24 4.08 -41.63 -19.65
C PRO A 24 4.47 -40.65 -18.55
N ILE A 25 4.96 -39.48 -18.93
CA ILE A 25 5.17 -38.39 -17.98
C ILE A 25 3.78 -37.91 -17.55
N ASN A 26 3.50 -38.03 -16.26
CA ASN A 26 2.32 -37.47 -15.64
C ASN A 26 2.79 -36.44 -14.62
N ALA A 27 2.54 -35.17 -14.93
CA ALA A 27 3.03 -34.05 -14.15
C ALA A 27 1.91 -33.45 -13.28
N SER A 28 2.25 -33.01 -12.07
CA SER A 28 1.36 -32.17 -11.26
C SER A 28 2.08 -30.93 -10.77
N GLU A 29 1.32 -29.86 -10.58
CA GLU A 29 1.81 -28.59 -10.07
C GLU A 29 2.00 -28.65 -8.55
N HIS A 30 3.10 -28.07 -8.06
CA HIS A 30 3.33 -27.87 -6.64
C HIS A 30 3.77 -26.43 -6.37
N THR A 31 2.80 -25.53 -6.16
CA THR A 31 3.04 -24.10 -5.93
C THR A 31 2.31 -23.61 -4.68
N GLY A 32 2.59 -22.38 -4.26
CA GLY A 32 1.88 -21.76 -3.14
C GLY A 32 0.38 -21.55 -3.41
N GLN A 33 -0.04 -21.61 -4.68
CA GLN A 33 -1.43 -21.46 -5.11
C GLN A 33 -2.22 -22.77 -5.02
N VAL A 34 -1.56 -23.92 -4.92
CA VAL A 34 -2.23 -25.20 -4.67
C VAL A 34 -2.59 -25.27 -3.19
N ASN A 35 -3.86 -25.58 -2.88
CA ASN A 35 -4.29 -25.66 -1.49
C ASN A 35 -3.53 -26.77 -0.73
N SER A 36 -3.48 -26.67 0.61
CA SER A 36 -2.67 -27.57 1.44
C SER A 36 -3.06 -29.04 1.29
N ILE A 37 -4.36 -29.34 1.24
CA ILE A 37 -4.89 -30.70 1.12
C ILE A 37 -4.46 -31.33 -0.22
N GLN A 38 -4.57 -30.59 -1.31
CA GLN A 38 -4.14 -31.04 -2.64
C GLN A 38 -2.62 -31.22 -2.71
N ARG A 39 -1.82 -30.31 -2.12
CA ARG A 39 -0.36 -30.48 -2.05
C ARG A 39 0.03 -31.74 -1.30
N GLU A 40 -0.58 -31.98 -0.14
CA GLU A 40 -0.31 -33.19 0.64
C GLU A 40 -0.68 -34.47 -0.15
N GLN A 41 -1.76 -34.43 -0.92
CA GLN A 41 -2.16 -35.54 -1.80
C GLN A 41 -1.14 -35.75 -2.93
N ILE A 42 -0.70 -34.68 -3.60
CA ILE A 42 0.33 -34.73 -4.66
C ILE A 42 1.65 -35.32 -4.11
N GLU A 43 2.06 -34.92 -2.91
CA GLU A 43 3.24 -35.48 -2.24
C GLU A 43 3.10 -36.97 -1.92
N LYS A 44 1.93 -37.39 -1.42
CA LYS A 44 1.62 -38.80 -1.15
C LYS A 44 1.60 -39.63 -2.43
N ASP A 45 0.95 -39.11 -3.47
CA ASP A 45 0.84 -39.76 -4.78
C ASP A 45 2.20 -39.89 -5.45
N PHE A 46 3.05 -38.87 -5.36
CA PHE A 46 4.39 -38.91 -5.94
C PHE A 46 5.33 -39.91 -5.23
N LYS A 47 5.16 -40.09 -3.92
CA LYS A 47 5.91 -41.10 -3.14
C LYS A 47 5.46 -42.53 -3.42
N ASN A 48 4.22 -42.72 -3.87
CA ASN A 48 3.66 -44.04 -4.12
C ASN A 48 4.18 -44.63 -5.45
N PRO A 49 4.93 -45.74 -5.44
CA PRO A 49 5.48 -46.36 -6.66
C PRO A 49 4.44 -46.81 -7.69
N ASP A 50 3.21 -47.08 -7.22
CA ASP A 50 2.06 -47.53 -8.02
C ASP A 50 1.24 -46.36 -8.59
N SER A 51 1.53 -45.13 -8.15
CA SER A 51 0.90 -43.94 -8.72
C SER A 51 1.34 -43.70 -10.16
N ARG A 52 0.44 -43.08 -10.93
CA ARG A 52 0.77 -42.58 -12.26
C ARG A 52 1.62 -41.30 -12.19
N LEU A 53 1.54 -40.54 -11.11
CA LEU A 53 2.26 -39.28 -10.91
C LEU A 53 3.76 -39.55 -10.77
N ASN A 54 4.56 -39.01 -11.69
CA ASN A 54 6.01 -39.24 -11.75
C ASN A 54 6.81 -37.98 -12.08
N CYS A 55 6.16 -36.82 -12.17
CA CYS A 55 6.80 -35.52 -12.37
C CYS A 55 6.09 -34.47 -11.52
N ILE A 56 6.85 -33.62 -10.83
CA ILE A 56 6.31 -32.45 -10.13
C ILE A 56 6.94 -31.20 -10.73
N VAL A 57 6.10 -30.24 -11.10
CA VAL A 57 6.52 -28.90 -11.53
C VAL A 57 6.32 -27.95 -10.36
N ALA A 58 7.41 -27.44 -9.79
CA ALA A 58 7.36 -26.66 -8.55
C ALA A 58 7.98 -25.27 -8.66
N THR A 59 7.47 -24.38 -7.81
CA THR A 59 8.09 -23.08 -7.45
C THR A 59 9.05 -23.27 -6.27
N PRO A 60 9.58 -22.20 -5.61
CA PRO A 60 10.39 -22.35 -4.40
C PRO A 60 9.73 -23.11 -3.23
N THR A 61 8.46 -23.50 -3.35
CA THR A 61 7.73 -24.38 -2.42
C THR A 61 8.43 -25.71 -2.12
N LEU A 62 9.24 -26.23 -3.05
CA LEU A 62 10.05 -27.44 -2.81
C LEU A 62 11.53 -27.15 -2.51
N GLU A 63 11.93 -25.87 -2.41
CA GLU A 63 13.26 -25.49 -1.91
C GLU A 63 13.36 -25.71 -0.39
N LEU A 64 12.25 -25.58 0.33
CA LEU A 64 12.11 -25.89 1.76
C LEU A 64 12.02 -27.40 2.01
N GLY A 65 12.42 -27.85 3.20
CA GLY A 65 12.71 -29.24 3.60
C GLY A 65 11.59 -30.29 3.51
N VAL A 66 10.61 -30.14 2.61
CA VAL A 66 9.59 -31.14 2.31
C VAL A 66 10.26 -32.41 1.80
N ASP A 67 10.05 -33.52 2.51
CA ASP A 67 10.51 -34.83 2.05
C ASP A 67 9.56 -35.34 0.98
N ILE A 68 9.97 -35.29 -0.28
CA ILE A 68 9.21 -35.81 -1.45
C ILE A 68 9.70 -37.20 -1.88
N GLY A 69 10.56 -37.86 -1.08
CA GLY A 69 11.07 -39.19 -1.36
C GLY A 69 12.35 -39.19 -2.20
N LYS A 70 12.51 -40.21 -3.06
CA LYS A 70 13.73 -40.44 -3.85
C LYS A 70 13.56 -39.82 -5.24
N LEU A 71 14.28 -38.73 -5.51
CA LEU A 71 14.35 -38.14 -6.84
C LEU A 71 15.61 -38.61 -7.58
N ASP A 72 15.41 -39.10 -8.79
CA ASP A 72 16.50 -39.48 -9.69
C ASP A 72 16.93 -38.29 -10.59
N MET A 73 16.04 -37.30 -10.80
CA MET A 73 16.29 -36.15 -11.66
C MET A 73 15.68 -34.85 -11.12
N VAL A 74 16.40 -33.73 -11.28
CA VAL A 74 15.88 -32.36 -11.10
C VAL A 74 16.20 -31.56 -12.35
N THR A 75 15.18 -30.92 -12.91
CA THR A 75 15.33 -30.00 -14.05
C THR A 75 14.91 -28.60 -13.62
N MET A 76 15.80 -27.62 -13.81
CA MET A 76 15.56 -26.22 -13.49
C MET A 76 15.33 -25.45 -14.80
N ALA A 77 14.17 -24.80 -14.91
CA ALA A 77 13.76 -24.08 -16.13
C ALA A 77 14.54 -22.77 -16.38
N ASN A 78 15.26 -22.28 -15.38
CA ASN A 78 16.14 -21.13 -15.45
C ASN A 78 17.27 -21.30 -14.44
N VAL A 79 18.34 -20.53 -14.61
CA VAL A 79 19.41 -20.50 -13.60
C VAL A 79 18.83 -19.97 -12.27
N PRO A 80 19.00 -20.68 -11.14
CA PRO A 80 18.52 -20.23 -9.84
C PRO A 80 19.08 -18.85 -9.44
N PRO A 81 18.35 -18.02 -8.68
CA PRO A 81 18.80 -16.65 -8.37
C PRO A 81 20.11 -16.57 -7.58
N THR A 82 20.42 -17.58 -6.77
CA THR A 82 21.64 -17.65 -5.95
C THR A 82 22.18 -19.09 -5.89
N PRO A 83 23.47 -19.28 -5.54
CA PRO A 83 24.04 -20.60 -5.26
C PRO A 83 23.26 -21.40 -4.20
N ALA A 84 22.75 -20.73 -3.17
CA ALA A 84 21.93 -21.37 -2.14
C ALA A 84 20.64 -21.97 -2.72
N ASN A 85 19.96 -21.26 -3.63
CA ASN A 85 18.79 -21.79 -4.32
C ASN A 85 19.16 -22.97 -5.21
N TYR A 86 20.32 -22.92 -5.89
CA TYR A 86 20.81 -24.03 -6.70
C TYR A 86 21.02 -25.28 -5.84
N ASP A 87 21.77 -25.18 -4.74
CA ASP A 87 22.07 -26.31 -3.86
C ASP A 87 20.80 -26.89 -3.21
N GLN A 88 19.87 -26.04 -2.77
CA GLN A 88 18.60 -26.49 -2.21
C GLN A 88 17.73 -27.25 -3.21
N ARG A 89 17.77 -26.87 -4.50
CA ARG A 89 17.04 -27.54 -5.59
C ARG A 89 17.77 -28.80 -6.06
N ALA A 90 19.06 -28.72 -6.31
CA ALA A 90 19.90 -29.81 -6.79
C ALA A 90 19.98 -30.95 -5.74
N GLY A 91 20.12 -30.60 -4.46
CA GLY A 91 20.17 -31.54 -3.34
C GLY A 91 18.88 -32.30 -3.06
N ARG A 92 17.81 -32.04 -3.84
CA ARG A 92 16.58 -32.85 -3.80
C ARG A 92 16.75 -34.20 -4.47
N ALA A 93 17.65 -34.31 -5.44
CA ALA A 93 17.99 -35.57 -6.09
C ALA A 93 19.21 -36.24 -5.45
N GLY A 94 19.32 -37.56 -5.60
CA GLY A 94 20.54 -38.31 -5.24
C GLY A 94 20.62 -38.81 -3.80
N ARG A 95 19.48 -38.96 -3.12
CA ARG A 95 19.43 -39.52 -1.75
C ARG A 95 19.66 -41.05 -1.77
N ARG A 96 20.52 -41.56 -0.86
CA ARG A 96 20.77 -43.00 -0.58
C ARG A 96 21.36 -43.81 -1.76
N GLN A 97 22.52 -43.37 -2.29
CA GLN A 97 23.38 -44.09 -3.24
C GLN A 97 22.84 -44.31 -4.67
N ARG A 98 22.11 -43.33 -5.21
CA ARG A 98 21.75 -43.31 -6.65
C ARG A 98 22.39 -42.12 -7.35
N ILE A 99 22.88 -42.35 -8.56
CA ILE A 99 23.31 -41.26 -9.45
C ILE A 99 22.09 -40.40 -9.76
N ALA A 100 22.18 -39.10 -9.48
CA ALA A 100 21.17 -38.12 -9.81
C ALA A 100 21.59 -37.27 -11.01
N THR A 101 20.62 -36.91 -11.83
CA THR A 101 20.83 -35.96 -12.93
C THR A 101 20.24 -34.61 -12.57
N VAL A 102 21.07 -33.58 -12.57
CA VAL A 102 20.64 -32.18 -12.39
C VAL A 102 20.86 -31.44 -13.70
N MET A 103 19.79 -30.93 -14.28
CA MET A 103 19.82 -30.16 -15.52
C MET A 103 19.35 -28.73 -15.26
N VAL A 104 20.11 -27.74 -15.70
CA VAL A 104 19.72 -26.31 -15.65
C VAL A 104 19.62 -25.78 -17.06
N TYR A 105 18.43 -25.30 -17.44
CA TYR A 105 18.24 -24.60 -18.69
C TYR A 105 18.65 -23.13 -18.52
N CYS A 106 19.59 -22.67 -19.34
CA CYS A 106 20.04 -21.28 -19.34
C CYS A 106 19.32 -20.50 -20.44
N GLY A 107 18.52 -19.51 -20.05
CA GLY A 107 17.82 -18.62 -20.96
C GLY A 107 18.73 -17.57 -21.62
N LYS A 108 18.08 -16.57 -22.25
CA LYS A 108 18.76 -15.41 -22.87
C LYS A 108 18.83 -14.19 -21.92
N THR A 109 18.52 -14.38 -20.64
CA THR A 109 18.63 -13.31 -19.63
C THR A 109 20.10 -13.04 -19.35
N ALA A 110 20.44 -11.83 -18.92
CA ALA A 110 21.83 -11.49 -18.58
C ALA A 110 22.38 -12.42 -17.48
N HIS A 111 21.50 -12.84 -16.56
CA HIS A 111 21.83 -13.72 -15.45
C HIS A 111 22.16 -15.13 -15.93
N ASP A 112 21.29 -15.69 -16.77
CA ASP A 112 21.47 -17.06 -17.23
C ASP A 112 22.69 -17.19 -18.15
N LEU A 113 22.93 -16.19 -19.00
CA LEU A 113 24.11 -16.15 -19.87
C LEU A 113 25.41 -16.08 -19.06
N TYR A 114 25.45 -15.25 -18.01
CA TYR A 114 26.64 -15.14 -17.15
C TYR A 114 27.01 -16.47 -16.49
N TYR A 115 26.02 -17.19 -15.92
CA TYR A 115 26.26 -18.47 -15.27
C TYR A 115 26.38 -19.64 -16.24
N TYR A 116 25.91 -19.50 -17.48
CA TYR A 116 26.23 -20.43 -18.56
C TYR A 116 27.72 -20.39 -18.89
N ASP A 117 28.31 -19.18 -18.96
CA ASP A 117 29.74 -19.00 -19.21
C ASP A 117 30.60 -19.31 -17.97
N ASN A 118 30.03 -19.14 -16.75
CA ASN A 118 30.72 -19.37 -15.47
C ASN A 118 29.99 -20.36 -14.54
N PRO A 119 29.72 -21.62 -14.94
CA PRO A 119 28.97 -22.58 -14.11
C PRO A 119 29.54 -22.85 -12.71
N PRO A 120 30.88 -22.91 -12.50
CA PRO A 120 31.45 -23.14 -11.17
C PRO A 120 31.01 -22.12 -10.12
N GLU A 121 30.69 -20.88 -10.51
CA GLU A 121 30.26 -19.83 -9.58
C GLU A 121 28.85 -20.05 -9.05
N MET A 122 27.99 -20.75 -9.78
CA MET A 122 26.65 -21.14 -9.31
C MET A 122 26.72 -22.43 -8.48
N ILE A 123 27.51 -23.41 -8.96
CA ILE A 123 27.58 -24.76 -8.38
C ILE A 123 28.42 -24.81 -7.11
N ARG A 124 29.52 -24.05 -7.06
CA ARG A 124 30.45 -23.97 -5.92
C ARG A 124 30.45 -22.58 -5.28
N GLY A 125 29.44 -21.77 -5.59
CA GLY A 125 29.32 -20.42 -5.06
C GLY A 125 29.19 -20.42 -3.55
N GLU A 126 29.62 -19.34 -2.90
CA GLU A 126 29.51 -19.21 -1.46
C GLU A 126 28.04 -19.09 -1.04
N ILE A 127 27.61 -20.02 -0.18
CA ILE A 127 26.31 -19.94 0.49
C ILE A 127 26.50 -19.15 1.76
N GLN A 128 25.88 -17.96 1.80
CA GLN A 128 25.83 -17.20 3.03
C GLN A 128 24.83 -17.85 3.98
N ALA A 129 25.28 -18.14 5.20
CA ALA A 129 24.39 -18.59 6.25
C ALA A 129 23.31 -17.52 6.51
N PRO A 130 22.03 -17.92 6.67
CA PRO A 130 21.00 -16.96 7.05
C PRO A 130 21.38 -16.35 8.39
N ARG A 131 21.25 -15.03 8.48
CA ARG A 131 21.55 -14.26 9.68
C ARG A 131 20.24 -13.73 10.25
N PHE A 132 20.18 -13.68 11.57
CA PHE A 132 19.04 -13.15 12.30
C PHE A 132 19.59 -12.18 13.33
N SER A 133 19.28 -10.90 13.17
CA SER A 133 19.61 -9.89 14.18
C SER A 133 18.54 -9.90 15.28
N LEU A 134 18.94 -10.30 16.49
CA LEU A 134 18.18 -10.05 17.72
C LEU A 134 18.58 -8.71 18.38
N SER A 135 19.21 -7.82 17.60
CA SER A 135 19.53 -6.45 17.97
C SER A 135 18.61 -5.42 17.29
N ASN A 136 17.65 -5.86 16.46
CA ASN A 136 16.62 -5.00 15.88
C ASN A 136 15.61 -4.54 16.95
N LEU A 137 15.96 -3.45 17.65
CA LEU A 137 15.17 -2.89 18.74
C LEU A 137 13.74 -2.50 18.30
N PRO A 138 13.50 -1.86 17.13
CA PRO A 138 12.14 -1.61 16.66
C PRO A 138 11.27 -2.87 16.52
N LEU A 139 11.82 -3.98 16.03
CA LEU A 139 11.07 -5.25 15.92
C LEU A 139 10.82 -5.87 17.30
N ILE A 140 11.83 -5.86 18.17
CA ILE A 140 11.75 -6.37 19.55
C ILE A 140 10.70 -5.61 20.34
N GLN A 141 10.66 -4.29 20.17
CA GLN A 141 9.68 -3.42 20.81
C GLN A 141 8.24 -3.86 20.52
N LYS A 142 7.92 -4.16 19.26
CA LYS A 142 6.59 -4.66 18.87
C LYS A 142 6.25 -5.97 19.58
N HIS A 143 7.21 -6.90 19.65
CA HIS A 143 7.03 -8.14 20.40
C HIS A 143 6.82 -7.91 21.89
N LEU A 144 7.55 -6.95 22.47
CA LEU A 144 7.43 -6.59 23.86
C LEU A 144 6.09 -5.92 24.16
N HIS A 145 5.54 -5.12 23.25
CA HIS A 145 4.17 -4.60 23.37
C HIS A 145 3.15 -5.74 23.48
N SER A 146 3.25 -6.76 22.61
CA SER A 146 2.38 -7.95 22.71
C SER A 146 2.62 -8.71 24.02
N LEU A 147 3.87 -8.94 24.39
CA LEU A 147 4.23 -9.63 25.63
C LEU A 147 3.65 -8.93 26.87
N TRP A 148 3.79 -7.61 26.97
CA TRP A 148 3.24 -6.85 28.09
C TRP A 148 1.72 -6.81 28.06
N THR A 149 1.10 -6.65 26.89
CA THR A 149 -0.36 -6.72 26.76
C THR A 149 -0.90 -8.06 27.29
N THR A 150 -0.28 -9.17 26.88
CA THR A 150 -0.63 -10.51 27.38
C THR A 150 -0.35 -10.66 28.87
N THR A 151 0.78 -10.15 29.36
CA THR A 151 1.15 -10.24 30.79
C THR A 151 0.18 -9.43 31.65
N LEU A 152 -0.16 -8.21 31.22
CA LEU A 152 -1.17 -7.36 31.86
C LEU A 152 -2.50 -8.08 31.92
N GLN A 153 -2.98 -8.64 30.81
CA GLN A 153 -4.24 -9.38 30.77
C GLN A 153 -4.25 -10.61 31.70
N GLN A 154 -3.14 -11.34 31.80
CA GLN A 154 -3.03 -12.53 32.66
C GLN A 154 -2.98 -12.20 34.16
N GLN A 155 -2.39 -11.06 34.52
CA GLN A 155 -2.20 -10.64 35.92
C GLN A 155 -3.24 -9.60 36.36
N LEU A 156 -4.15 -9.21 35.47
CA LEU A 156 -5.12 -8.14 35.70
C LEU A 156 -6.03 -8.50 36.87
N LYS A 157 -6.24 -7.53 37.77
CA LYS A 157 -7.24 -7.63 38.82
C LYS A 157 -8.56 -7.06 38.27
N GLU A 158 -9.70 -7.55 38.76
CA GLU A 158 -11.02 -7.04 38.34
C GLU A 158 -11.15 -5.52 38.48
N SER A 159 -10.53 -4.93 39.53
CA SER A 159 -10.49 -3.48 39.75
C SER A 159 -9.82 -2.69 38.62
N ASP A 160 -8.92 -3.31 37.86
CA ASP A 160 -8.13 -2.69 36.80
C ASP A 160 -8.68 -2.97 35.39
N GLN A 161 -9.75 -3.76 35.28
CA GLN A 161 -10.41 -4.04 34.00
C GLN A 161 -10.81 -2.77 33.22
N PRO A 162 -11.35 -1.71 33.86
CA PRO A 162 -11.69 -0.48 33.13
C PRO A 162 -10.47 0.21 32.50
N LEU A 163 -9.31 0.16 33.16
CA LEU A 163 -8.07 0.72 32.62
C LEU A 163 -7.59 -0.08 31.41
N PHE A 164 -7.72 -1.41 31.46
CA PHE A 164 -7.34 -2.27 30.35
C PHE A 164 -8.28 -2.10 29.15
N ASP A 165 -9.59 -2.01 29.39
CA ASP A 165 -10.59 -1.78 28.34
C ASP A 165 -10.45 -0.40 27.68
N ASN A 166 -9.95 0.60 28.42
CA ASN A 166 -9.56 1.88 27.86
C ASN A 166 -8.29 1.75 27.04
N TYR A 167 -7.24 1.11 27.58
CA TYR A 167 -6.00 0.89 26.84
C TYR A 167 -6.23 0.15 25.52
N LEU A 168 -6.97 -0.97 25.53
CA LEU A 168 -7.14 -1.85 24.38
C LEU A 168 -8.60 -2.32 24.25
N PRO A 169 -9.50 -1.45 23.76
CA PRO A 169 -10.88 -1.82 23.50
C PRO A 169 -10.95 -2.83 22.36
N ARG A 170 -12.04 -3.61 22.28
CA ARG A 170 -12.25 -4.62 21.22
C ARG A 170 -12.22 -4.02 19.81
N HIS A 171 -12.83 -2.85 19.64
CA HIS A 171 -12.96 -2.17 18.35
C HIS A 171 -12.36 -0.77 18.39
N ILE A 172 -11.66 -0.38 17.31
CA ILE A 172 -10.91 0.88 17.24
C ILE A 172 -11.84 2.10 17.37
N GLY A 173 -13.11 1.95 17.01
CA GLY A 173 -14.17 2.93 17.15
C GLY A 173 -14.30 3.60 18.51
N ARG A 174 -14.02 2.84 19.58
CA ARG A 174 -14.18 3.32 20.96
C ARG A 174 -13.25 4.48 21.30
N TYR A 175 -12.11 4.61 20.61
CA TYR A 175 -11.21 5.77 20.75
C TYR A 175 -11.77 7.06 20.14
N PHE A 176 -12.84 6.97 19.33
CA PHE A 176 -13.45 8.09 18.61
C PHE A 176 -14.87 8.40 19.09
N ALA A 177 -15.36 7.71 20.13
CA ALA A 177 -16.74 7.82 20.60
C ALA A 177 -17.14 9.23 21.06
N GLN A 178 -16.17 10.01 21.53
CA GLN A 178 -16.38 11.39 22.00
C GLN A 178 -16.45 12.43 20.87
N ILE A 179 -16.11 12.04 19.63
CA ILE A 179 -16.17 12.95 18.48
C ILE A 179 -17.61 13.05 18.03
N ASP A 180 -18.17 14.26 18.16
CA ASP A 180 -19.57 14.56 17.81
C ASP A 180 -19.89 14.15 16.36
N TRP A 181 -21.16 13.81 16.11
CA TRP A 181 -21.63 13.37 14.80
C TRP A 181 -21.36 14.40 13.69
N LEU A 182 -21.34 15.71 14.00
CA LEU A 182 -21.00 16.79 13.07
C LEU A 182 -19.48 17.04 12.93
N GLY A 183 -18.61 16.34 13.68
CA GLY A 183 -17.17 16.59 13.64
C GLY A 183 -16.77 18.01 14.06
N LEU A 184 -17.66 18.72 14.77
CA LEU A 184 -17.47 20.07 15.28
C LEU A 184 -16.71 20.11 16.61
N THR A 185 -16.37 18.94 17.17
CA THR A 185 -15.53 18.86 18.35
C THR A 185 -14.20 19.58 18.06
N PRO A 186 -13.82 20.62 18.82
CA PRO A 186 -12.58 21.36 18.62
C PRO A 186 -11.37 20.43 18.68
N GLU A 187 -10.37 20.65 17.82
CA GLU A 187 -9.18 19.79 17.76
C GLU A 187 -8.45 19.73 19.12
N GLU A 188 -8.47 20.82 19.87
CA GLU A 188 -7.88 20.94 21.21
C GLU A 188 -8.53 20.02 22.25
N GLU A 189 -9.86 19.85 22.22
CA GLU A 189 -10.59 18.93 23.12
C GLU A 189 -10.32 17.47 22.78
N ILE A 190 -10.02 17.18 21.52
CA ILE A 190 -9.73 15.82 21.02
C ILE A 190 -8.30 15.41 21.37
N THR A 191 -7.34 16.35 21.31
CA THR A 191 -5.94 16.09 21.69
C THR A 191 -5.74 15.98 23.20
N LYS A 192 -6.62 16.56 24.01
CA LYS A 192 -6.58 16.46 25.49
C LYS A 192 -6.98 15.08 26.03
N ASN A 193 -7.50 14.19 25.20
CA ASN A 193 -7.87 12.82 25.59
C ASN A 193 -6.63 11.91 25.73
N GLU A 194 -5.75 12.25 26.67
CA GLU A 194 -4.61 11.45 27.14
C GLU A 194 -5.04 10.19 27.92
N ASP A 195 -6.33 10.06 28.27
CA ASP A 195 -6.85 8.98 29.14
C ASP A 195 -6.42 7.57 28.72
N TYR A 196 -6.32 7.29 27.42
CA TYR A 196 -5.95 5.95 26.95
C TYR A 196 -4.46 5.63 27.14
N ALA A 197 -3.58 6.60 26.82
CA ALA A 197 -2.14 6.44 27.03
C ALA A 197 -1.79 6.50 28.53
N THR A 198 -2.51 7.32 29.30
CA THR A 198 -2.39 7.39 30.75
C THR A 198 -2.87 6.11 31.43
N SER A 199 -3.97 5.50 30.94
CA SER A 199 -4.44 4.18 31.41
C SER A 199 -3.37 3.10 31.20
N LEU A 200 -2.75 3.07 30.01
CA LEU A 200 -1.65 2.15 29.73
C LEU A 200 -0.46 2.41 30.65
N ARG A 201 -0.02 3.67 30.81
CA ARG A 201 1.10 4.02 31.70
C ARG A 201 0.83 3.53 33.14
N SER A 202 -0.38 3.77 33.64
CA SER A 202 -0.78 3.37 34.98
C SER A 202 -0.73 1.86 35.18
N LEU A 203 -1.16 1.09 34.17
CA LEU A 203 -1.05 -0.36 34.16
C LEU A 203 0.41 -0.82 34.12
N LEU A 204 1.24 -0.23 33.27
CA LEU A 204 2.66 -0.59 33.13
C LEU A 204 3.43 -0.36 34.45
N GLU A 205 3.20 0.78 35.11
CA GLU A 205 3.82 1.10 36.40
C GLU A 205 3.31 0.18 37.52
N LYS A 206 1.99 -0.07 37.59
CA LYS A 206 1.39 -0.93 38.63
C LYS A 206 1.85 -2.39 38.56
N TYR A 207 2.06 -2.91 37.36
CA TYR A 207 2.41 -4.30 37.11
C TYR A 207 3.88 -4.52 36.74
N GLU A 208 4.74 -3.52 36.97
CA GLU A 208 6.16 -3.52 36.58
C GLU A 208 6.90 -4.81 36.99
N SER A 209 6.67 -5.30 38.21
CA SER A 209 7.32 -6.51 38.73
C SER A 209 7.01 -7.76 37.89
N ALA A 210 5.75 -7.94 37.46
CA ALA A 210 5.34 -9.04 36.60
C ALA A 210 5.93 -8.89 35.19
N LEU A 211 5.91 -7.67 34.64
CA LEU A 211 6.50 -7.35 33.33
C LEU A 211 8.01 -7.62 33.30
N ARG A 212 8.70 -7.29 34.39
CA ARG A 212 10.13 -7.55 34.57
C ARG A 212 10.46 -9.05 34.54
N VAL A 213 9.63 -9.88 35.18
CA VAL A 213 9.81 -11.35 35.13
C VAL A 213 9.60 -11.87 33.70
N ALA A 214 8.58 -11.36 33.00
CA ALA A 214 8.32 -11.73 31.61
C ALA A 214 9.49 -11.32 30.68
N LEU A 215 10.01 -10.10 30.83
CA LEU A 215 11.15 -9.60 30.06
C LEU A 215 12.42 -10.41 30.32
N ASN A 216 12.72 -10.74 31.59
CA ASN A 216 13.83 -11.62 31.93
C ASN A 216 13.73 -12.97 31.20
N ARG A 217 12.54 -13.59 31.23
CA ARG A 217 12.30 -14.86 30.54
C ARG A 217 12.48 -14.72 29.02
N PHE A 218 11.98 -13.63 28.45
CA PHE A 218 12.11 -13.33 27.02
C PHE A 218 13.57 -13.18 26.60
N LEU A 219 14.37 -12.44 27.36
CA LEU A 219 15.79 -12.24 27.06
C LEU A 219 16.66 -13.45 27.38
N ASN A 220 16.21 -14.41 28.20
CA ASN A 220 17.01 -15.59 28.53
C ASN A 220 17.34 -16.46 27.31
N SER A 221 16.54 -16.41 26.24
CA SER A 221 16.84 -17.10 24.98
C SER A 221 17.86 -16.38 24.09
N PHE A 222 18.22 -15.13 24.40
CA PHE A 222 19.12 -14.32 23.59
C PHE A 222 20.59 -14.66 23.91
N SER A 223 21.45 -14.59 22.89
CA SER A 223 22.89 -14.78 23.06
C SER A 223 23.50 -13.65 23.90
N LEU A 224 24.71 -13.86 24.42
CA LEU A 224 25.44 -12.80 25.14
C LEU A 224 25.76 -11.60 24.24
N GLU A 225 25.96 -11.84 22.95
CA GLU A 225 26.26 -10.80 21.97
C GLU A 225 25.04 -9.94 21.69
N ASP A 226 23.87 -10.55 21.48
CA ASP A 226 22.60 -9.82 21.29
C ASP A 226 22.23 -9.01 22.52
N LYS A 227 22.48 -9.55 23.72
CA LYS A 227 22.24 -8.84 24.99
C LYS A 227 23.10 -7.58 25.12
N ARG A 228 24.28 -7.52 24.51
CA ARG A 228 25.14 -6.33 24.53
C ARG A 228 24.56 -5.17 23.73
N ALA A 229 23.66 -5.43 22.79
CA ALA A 229 22.95 -4.37 22.07
C ALA A 229 22.09 -3.50 23.02
N PHE A 230 21.71 -4.02 24.19
CA PHE A 230 20.95 -3.29 25.20
C PHE A 230 21.91 -2.70 26.25
N SER A 231 22.53 -1.57 25.91
CA SER A 231 23.63 -0.93 26.64
C SER A 231 23.35 -0.56 28.12
N GLY A 232 22.10 -0.64 28.59
CA GLY A 232 21.71 -0.40 29.99
C GLY A 232 21.06 -1.59 30.72
N GLY A 233 21.05 -2.79 30.13
CA GLY A 233 20.44 -3.98 30.73
C GLY A 233 18.93 -3.88 30.92
N ILE A 234 18.38 -4.77 31.76
CA ILE A 234 16.92 -4.94 31.92
C ILE A 234 16.25 -3.72 32.55
N ASP A 235 16.90 -3.07 33.52
CA ASP A 235 16.37 -1.85 34.16
C ASP A 235 16.19 -0.73 33.15
N SER A 236 17.21 -0.47 32.32
CA SER A 236 17.14 0.56 31.29
C SER A 236 16.06 0.25 30.26
N LEU A 237 15.92 -1.01 29.84
CA LEU A 237 14.86 -1.42 28.92
C LEU A 237 13.47 -1.22 29.53
N MET A 238 13.25 -1.67 30.78
CA MET A 238 11.98 -1.46 31.48
C MET A 238 11.62 0.03 31.55
N SER A 239 12.54 0.88 32.00
CA SER A 239 12.30 2.32 32.08
C SER A 239 12.05 2.96 30.71
N PHE A 240 12.81 2.55 29.68
CA PHE A 240 12.61 3.03 28.31
C PHE A 240 11.19 2.71 27.85
N PHE A 241 10.76 1.47 28.00
CA PHE A 241 9.50 1.03 27.44
C PHE A 241 8.26 1.49 28.19
N ILE A 242 8.32 1.57 29.53
CA ILE A 242 7.24 2.19 30.33
C ILE A 242 7.00 3.63 29.85
N ARG A 243 8.06 4.33 29.43
CA ARG A 243 7.99 5.69 28.92
C ARG A 243 7.55 5.76 27.45
N GLU A 244 8.09 4.92 26.58
CA GLU A 244 7.90 5.04 25.12
C GLU A 244 6.62 4.37 24.62
N MET A 245 6.21 3.21 25.13
CA MET A 245 5.02 2.50 24.63
C MET A 245 3.74 3.36 24.72
N PRO A 246 3.45 4.10 25.83
CA PRO A 246 2.30 5.01 25.87
C PRO A 246 2.40 6.17 24.87
N LYS A 247 3.59 6.70 24.63
CA LYS A 247 3.79 7.80 23.68
C LYS A 247 3.52 7.35 22.25
N GLU A 248 4.00 6.16 21.88
CA GLU A 248 3.76 5.59 20.56
C GLU A 248 2.28 5.30 20.32
N LEU A 249 1.61 4.69 21.30
CA LEU A 249 0.16 4.50 21.23
C LEU A 249 -0.55 5.84 21.03
N ASN A 250 -0.19 6.86 21.81
CA ASN A 250 -0.80 8.18 21.71
C ASN A 250 -0.57 8.81 20.33
N ALA A 251 0.63 8.67 19.75
CA ALA A 251 0.94 9.18 18.41
C ALA A 251 0.04 8.53 17.34
N ILE A 252 -0.11 7.20 17.40
CA ILE A 252 -0.98 6.44 16.48
C ILE A 252 -2.45 6.85 16.67
N LEU A 253 -2.95 6.88 17.90
CA LEU A 253 -4.34 7.25 18.18
C LEU A 253 -4.65 8.69 17.75
N ASN A 254 -3.73 9.63 17.98
CA ASN A 254 -3.89 11.02 17.54
C ASN A 254 -3.93 11.13 16.01
N HIS A 255 -3.13 10.34 15.31
CA HIS A 255 -3.19 10.27 13.85
C HIS A 255 -4.54 9.71 13.36
N LEU A 256 -4.99 8.59 13.92
CA LEU A 256 -6.27 7.98 13.56
C LEU A 256 -7.45 8.92 13.85
N ARG A 257 -7.45 9.61 14.99
CA ARG A 257 -8.47 10.61 15.37
C ARG A 257 -8.56 11.72 14.32
N LYS A 258 -7.41 12.25 13.89
CA LYS A 258 -7.35 13.31 12.88
C LYS A 258 -7.89 12.83 11.53
N ARG A 259 -7.49 11.63 11.10
CA ARG A 259 -8.02 11.00 9.88
C ARG A 259 -9.55 10.84 9.96
N TYR A 260 -10.07 10.40 11.09
CA TYR A 260 -11.50 10.26 11.33
C TYR A 260 -12.25 11.60 11.23
N LEU A 261 -11.69 12.69 11.78
CA LEU A 261 -12.25 14.04 11.67
C LEU A 261 -12.26 14.54 10.24
N THR A 262 -11.14 14.39 9.53
CA THR A 262 -11.05 14.76 8.11
C THR A 262 -12.15 14.07 7.30
N MET A 263 -12.35 12.77 7.51
CA MET A 263 -13.43 12.03 6.86
C MET A 263 -14.82 12.56 7.22
N LYS A 264 -15.08 12.92 8.49
CA LYS A 264 -16.36 13.53 8.89
C LYS A 264 -16.58 14.90 8.25
N ARG A 265 -15.58 15.76 8.24
CA ARG A 265 -15.64 17.10 7.63
C ARG A 265 -15.89 16.99 6.13
N GLU A 266 -15.18 16.10 5.45
CA GLU A 266 -15.36 15.82 4.02
C GLU A 266 -16.78 15.33 3.74
N ARG A 267 -17.32 14.40 4.56
CA ARG A 267 -18.71 13.96 4.42
C ARG A 267 -19.70 15.12 4.53
N ILE A 268 -19.48 16.04 5.47
CA ILE A 268 -20.34 17.21 5.67
C ILE A 268 -20.22 18.17 4.50
N HIS A 269 -19.00 18.46 4.06
CA HIS A 269 -18.74 19.31 2.90
C HIS A 269 -19.46 18.78 1.65
N LEU A 270 -19.37 17.48 1.40
CA LEU A 270 -20.06 16.82 0.28
C LEU A 270 -21.59 16.83 0.44
N LEU A 271 -22.09 16.70 1.68
CA LEU A 271 -23.52 16.87 1.97
C LEU A 271 -24.01 18.30 1.67
N THR A 272 -23.12 19.30 1.66
CA THR A 272 -23.43 20.72 1.42
C THR A 272 -23.15 21.22 0.00
N THR A 273 -22.38 20.50 -0.84
CA THR A 273 -21.93 20.98 -2.18
C THR A 273 -22.63 20.33 -3.39
N ASP A 274 -23.84 19.76 -3.22
CA ASP A 274 -24.64 19.13 -4.30
C ASP A 274 -23.91 18.11 -5.20
N SER A 275 -22.77 17.57 -4.72
CA SER A 275 -21.85 16.75 -5.51
C SER A 275 -21.73 15.33 -4.95
N TYR A 276 -22.25 14.36 -5.74
CA TYR A 276 -22.08 12.90 -5.69
C TYR A 276 -22.48 12.15 -4.40
N GLY A 277 -23.68 11.55 -4.43
CA GLY A 277 -24.22 10.68 -3.38
C GLY A 277 -23.41 9.41 -3.08
N THR A 278 -22.58 8.91 -4.00
CA THR A 278 -21.79 7.69 -3.78
C THR A 278 -20.63 7.91 -2.81
N LYS A 279 -19.89 9.03 -2.91
CA LYS A 279 -18.78 9.38 -1.98
C LYS A 279 -19.30 9.60 -0.55
N ILE A 280 -20.46 10.23 -0.40
CA ILE A 280 -21.14 10.43 0.89
C ILE A 280 -21.58 9.10 1.51
N ARG A 281 -22.23 8.23 0.73
CA ARG A 281 -22.67 6.90 1.19
C ARG A 281 -21.49 6.10 1.71
N LEU A 282 -20.38 6.16 0.99
CA LEU A 282 -19.16 5.41 1.24
C LEU A 282 -18.41 5.90 2.48
N ILE A 283 -18.24 7.21 2.64
CA ILE A 283 -17.71 7.77 3.89
C ILE A 283 -18.66 7.42 5.04
N GLY A 284 -19.97 7.44 4.81
CA GLY A 284 -20.97 6.96 5.78
C GLY A 284 -20.79 5.51 6.20
N GLU A 285 -20.54 4.60 5.24
CA GLU A 285 -20.30 3.18 5.48
C GLU A 285 -19.01 2.94 6.28
N VAL A 286 -17.90 3.64 5.95
CA VAL A 286 -16.66 3.55 6.73
C VAL A 286 -16.83 4.10 8.15
N LEU A 287 -17.49 5.26 8.29
CA LEU A 287 -17.79 5.83 9.62
C LEU A 287 -18.72 4.94 10.45
N LYS A 288 -19.61 4.19 9.80
CA LYS A 288 -20.49 3.21 10.45
C LYS A 288 -19.74 1.95 10.85
N ALA A 289 -18.87 1.42 9.97
CA ALA A 289 -18.00 0.28 10.28
C ALA A 289 -17.02 0.58 11.43
N LEU A 290 -16.57 1.83 11.54
CA LEU A 290 -15.79 2.29 12.69
C LEU A 290 -16.63 2.37 13.97
N LYS A 291 -17.96 2.41 13.93
CA LYS A 291 -18.83 2.56 15.11
C LYS A 291 -19.52 1.26 15.57
N GLU A 292 -19.85 0.35 14.66
CA GLU A 292 -20.69 -0.82 14.94
C GLU A 292 -19.91 -2.15 14.91
N GLU A 293 -20.26 -3.06 15.82
CA GLU A 293 -19.74 -4.44 15.87
C GLU A 293 -20.32 -5.37 14.78
N SER A 294 -21.20 -4.87 13.90
CA SER A 294 -21.96 -5.72 12.97
C SER A 294 -21.81 -5.31 11.51
N LEU A 295 -20.81 -5.88 10.82
CA LEU A 295 -20.87 -6.20 9.39
C LEU A 295 -20.00 -7.44 9.14
N ALA A 296 -20.67 -8.59 8.99
CA ALA A 296 -20.11 -9.94 9.10
C ALA A 296 -19.17 -10.39 7.95
N THR A 297 -18.63 -9.47 7.16
CA THR A 297 -17.70 -9.80 6.06
C THR A 297 -16.40 -8.99 6.06
N ARG A 298 -16.27 -7.90 6.83
CA ARG A 298 -15.01 -7.12 7.00
C ARG A 298 -14.68 -6.77 8.46
N ALA A 299 -15.31 -7.45 9.43
CA ALA A 299 -15.14 -7.18 10.87
C ALA A 299 -13.68 -7.32 11.38
N GLY A 300 -12.79 -7.99 10.62
CA GLY A 300 -11.36 -8.11 10.96
C GLY A 300 -10.56 -6.82 10.79
N ASP A 301 -10.97 -5.92 9.90
CA ASP A 301 -10.19 -4.72 9.51
C ASP A 301 -10.27 -3.60 10.57
N TYR A 302 -11.30 -3.63 11.43
CA TYR A 302 -11.55 -2.61 12.45
C TYR A 302 -11.36 -3.12 13.88
N TYR A 303 -10.91 -4.37 14.03
CA TYR A 303 -10.48 -4.90 15.32
C TYR A 303 -9.22 -4.17 15.78
N THR A 304 -9.18 -3.71 17.03
CA THR A 304 -8.11 -2.80 17.50
C THR A 304 -6.72 -3.40 17.32
N LEU A 305 -6.54 -4.70 17.58
CA LEU A 305 -5.25 -5.37 17.36
C LEU A 305 -4.83 -5.36 15.89
N SER A 306 -5.77 -5.54 14.95
CA SER A 306 -5.47 -5.51 13.51
C SER A 306 -4.97 -4.13 13.09
N VAL A 307 -5.70 -3.07 13.49
CA VAL A 307 -5.33 -1.68 13.17
C VAL A 307 -3.99 -1.32 13.83
N LEU A 308 -3.81 -1.61 15.12
CA LEU A 308 -2.56 -1.31 15.81
C LEU A 308 -1.38 -2.11 15.25
N SER A 309 -1.60 -3.31 14.70
CA SER A 309 -0.56 -4.06 13.97
C SER A 309 -0.21 -3.39 12.64
N GLU A 310 -1.19 -2.89 11.88
CA GLU A 310 -0.97 -2.15 10.62
C GLU A 310 -0.11 -0.89 10.82
N TYR A 311 -0.35 -0.17 11.91
CA TYR A 311 0.43 1.02 12.29
C TYR A 311 1.75 0.66 13.02
N GLY A 312 2.06 -0.63 13.18
CA GLY A 312 3.35 -1.08 13.71
C GLY A 312 3.48 -1.00 15.23
N PHE A 313 2.38 -0.85 15.96
CA PHE A 313 2.39 -0.94 17.43
C PHE A 313 2.51 -2.39 17.90
N PHE A 314 1.84 -3.32 17.22
CA PHE A 314 2.00 -4.76 17.43
C PHE A 314 2.68 -5.42 16.23
N PRO A 315 3.19 -6.65 16.37
CA PRO A 315 3.74 -7.38 15.24
C PRO A 315 2.65 -7.75 14.23
N GLY A 316 2.83 -7.32 12.97
CA GLY A 316 1.96 -7.68 11.86
C GLY A 316 2.26 -9.08 11.31
N TYR A 317 1.94 -10.13 12.07
CA TYR A 317 2.11 -11.53 11.63
C TYR A 317 0.89 -12.12 10.93
N ALA A 318 -0.12 -11.31 10.61
CA ALA A 318 -1.20 -11.77 9.75
C ALA A 318 -0.54 -12.35 8.49
N LEU A 319 -0.69 -13.66 8.27
CA LEU A 319 -0.42 -14.32 6.99
C LEU A 319 -0.92 -13.35 5.93
N GLN A 320 -0.02 -12.80 5.13
CA GLN A 320 -0.30 -11.71 4.20
C GLN A 320 -1.63 -12.00 3.51
N LYS A 321 -2.70 -11.32 3.93
CA LYS A 321 -3.83 -11.14 3.01
C LYS A 321 -3.34 -10.02 2.13
N GLY A 322 -2.98 -10.37 0.89
CA GLY A 322 -2.60 -9.40 -0.11
C GLY A 322 -3.60 -8.25 -0.12
N SER A 323 -3.09 -7.04 -0.34
CA SER A 323 -3.89 -5.82 -0.39
C SER A 323 -4.93 -5.81 -1.52
N MET A 324 -4.83 -6.79 -2.42
CA MET A 324 -5.73 -7.03 -3.54
C MET A 324 -5.85 -8.53 -3.81
N VAL A 325 -7.07 -8.98 -4.10
CA VAL A 325 -7.42 -10.36 -4.44
C VAL A 325 -8.02 -10.43 -5.85
N MET A 326 -7.53 -11.36 -6.65
CA MET A 326 -8.06 -11.68 -7.98
C MET A 326 -8.70 -13.07 -7.95
N VAL A 327 -9.94 -13.16 -8.42
CA VAL A 327 -10.77 -14.38 -8.33
C VAL A 327 -11.17 -14.89 -9.71
N ASN A 328 -11.14 -16.20 -9.92
CA ASN A 328 -11.81 -16.83 -11.05
C ASN A 328 -13.03 -17.66 -10.55
N PHE A 329 -14.19 -17.44 -11.18
CA PHE A 329 -15.46 -18.08 -10.84
C PHE A 329 -15.90 -19.14 -11.86
N GLU A 330 -15.11 -19.41 -12.90
CA GLU A 330 -15.57 -20.17 -14.09
C GLU A 330 -15.44 -21.70 -13.94
N GLU A 331 -15.00 -22.23 -12.78
CA GLU A 331 -14.63 -23.64 -12.62
C GLU A 331 -15.25 -24.35 -11.40
N ASP A 332 -15.09 -25.68 -11.33
CA ASP A 332 -15.51 -26.56 -10.22
C ASP A 332 -14.89 -26.18 -8.84
N ALA A 333 -13.93 -25.25 -8.82
CA ALA A 333 -13.34 -24.67 -7.62
C ALA A 333 -13.01 -23.19 -7.84
N ILE A 334 -13.30 -22.36 -6.84
CA ILE A 334 -12.94 -20.93 -6.83
C ILE A 334 -11.42 -20.81 -6.66
N ILE A 335 -10.78 -20.07 -7.55
CA ILE A 335 -9.35 -19.75 -7.45
C ILE A 335 -9.22 -18.32 -6.98
N GLU A 336 -8.57 -18.11 -5.84
CA GLU A 336 -8.27 -16.81 -5.27
C GLU A 336 -6.74 -16.62 -5.24
N ILE A 337 -6.28 -15.49 -5.77
CA ILE A 337 -4.86 -15.14 -5.78
C ILE A 337 -4.74 -13.74 -5.21
N ASP A 338 -4.00 -13.59 -4.12
CA ASP A 338 -3.79 -12.31 -3.45
C ASP A 338 -2.36 -11.80 -3.64
N ARG A 339 -2.18 -10.47 -3.66
CA ARG A 339 -0.88 -9.80 -3.75
C ARG A 339 -0.83 -8.51 -2.95
N PRO A 340 0.33 -8.17 -2.33
CA PRO A 340 0.59 -6.81 -1.87
C PRO A 340 0.54 -5.80 -3.02
N TYR A 341 0.12 -4.56 -2.76
CA TYR A 341 -0.08 -3.53 -3.79
C TYR A 341 1.10 -3.32 -4.76
N ALA A 342 2.33 -3.22 -4.24
CA ALA A 342 3.52 -3.02 -5.07
C ALA A 342 3.74 -4.15 -6.10
N LEU A 343 3.41 -5.39 -5.71
CA LEU A 343 3.51 -6.56 -6.58
C LEU A 343 2.27 -6.70 -7.49
N ALA A 344 1.09 -6.38 -6.97
CA ALA A 344 -0.17 -6.38 -7.71
C ALA A 344 -0.11 -5.46 -8.94
N LEU A 345 0.49 -4.27 -8.81
CA LEU A 345 0.72 -3.35 -9.94
C LEU A 345 1.52 -3.95 -11.10
N ARG A 346 2.29 -5.02 -10.85
CA ARG A 346 3.07 -5.75 -11.87
C ARG A 346 2.33 -7.00 -12.32
N GLU A 347 1.90 -7.85 -11.38
CA GLU A 347 1.34 -9.18 -11.69
C GLU A 347 -0.12 -9.14 -12.12
N PHE A 348 -0.90 -8.20 -11.60
CA PHE A 348 -2.32 -8.06 -11.90
C PHE A 348 -2.61 -6.95 -12.91
N ALA A 349 -1.59 -6.43 -13.60
CA ALA A 349 -1.78 -5.49 -14.70
C ALA A 349 -2.43 -6.18 -15.93
N PRO A 350 -3.21 -5.46 -16.77
CA PRO A 350 -4.05 -6.02 -17.84
C PRO A 350 -3.41 -7.00 -18.82
N VAL A 351 -2.10 -6.86 -19.08
CA VAL A 351 -1.37 -7.67 -20.07
C VAL A 351 -0.56 -8.79 -19.39
N SER A 352 -0.59 -8.86 -18.05
CA SER A 352 0.11 -9.87 -17.28
C SER A 352 -0.62 -11.21 -17.36
N ARG A 353 0.18 -12.28 -17.44
CA ARG A 353 -0.31 -13.66 -17.36
C ARG A 353 0.00 -14.22 -16.00
N ILE A 354 -1.03 -14.78 -15.39
CA ILE A 354 -0.97 -15.44 -14.09
C ILE A 354 -1.11 -16.94 -14.35
N TYR A 355 -0.16 -17.70 -13.84
CA TYR A 355 -0.13 -19.15 -13.98
C TYR A 355 -0.47 -19.75 -12.63
N ALA A 356 -1.49 -20.61 -12.58
CA ALA A 356 -1.94 -21.30 -11.38
C ALA A 356 -2.70 -22.57 -11.74
N LEU A 357 -2.53 -23.64 -10.97
CA LEU A 357 -3.25 -24.93 -11.12
C LEU A 357 -3.23 -25.50 -12.56
N GLY A 358 -2.09 -25.42 -13.24
CA GLY A 358 -1.88 -25.90 -14.62
C GLY A 358 -2.55 -25.04 -15.69
N LYS A 359 -3.08 -23.88 -15.31
CA LYS A 359 -3.89 -23.00 -16.15
C LYS A 359 -3.27 -21.62 -16.26
N ARG A 360 -3.67 -20.93 -17.32
CA ARG A 360 -3.27 -19.56 -17.64
C ARG A 360 -4.46 -18.64 -17.47
N PHE A 361 -4.23 -17.56 -16.75
CA PHE A 361 -5.21 -16.53 -16.46
C PHE A 361 -4.71 -15.15 -16.85
N THR A 362 -5.63 -14.26 -17.17
CA THR A 362 -5.38 -12.83 -17.34
C THR A 362 -6.42 -12.03 -16.56
N PRO A 363 -6.06 -10.86 -16.03
CA PRO A 363 -7.03 -9.92 -15.49
C PRO A 363 -8.11 -9.61 -16.53
N SER A 364 -9.38 -9.70 -16.13
CA SER A 364 -10.53 -9.49 -17.03
C SER A 364 -11.44 -8.35 -16.57
N LYS A 365 -11.54 -8.13 -15.27
CA LYS A 365 -12.32 -7.04 -14.68
C LYS A 365 -11.71 -6.64 -13.36
N TYR A 366 -11.67 -5.35 -13.05
CA TYR A 366 -11.48 -4.84 -11.70
C TYR A 366 -12.84 -4.39 -11.15
N HIS A 367 -13.14 -4.63 -9.88
CA HIS A 367 -14.44 -4.30 -9.28
C HIS A 367 -14.53 -2.81 -8.90
N MET A 368 -14.32 -1.95 -9.90
CA MET A 368 -14.34 -0.50 -9.77
C MET A 368 -15.72 0.02 -9.35
N ASP A 369 -16.78 -0.67 -9.80
CA ASP A 369 -18.18 -0.45 -9.46
C ASP A 369 -18.50 -0.56 -7.96
N THR A 370 -17.73 -1.36 -7.23
CA THR A 370 -17.90 -1.50 -5.76
C THR A 370 -17.19 -0.41 -4.95
N LEU A 371 -16.34 0.40 -5.61
CA LEU A 371 -15.40 1.31 -4.96
C LEU A 371 -15.50 2.76 -5.47
N SER A 372 -16.33 2.99 -6.49
CA SER A 372 -16.61 4.32 -7.05
C SER A 372 -17.04 5.29 -5.95
N GLY A 373 -16.16 6.20 -5.56
CA GLY A 373 -16.43 7.21 -4.53
C GLY A 373 -15.33 7.39 -3.49
N PHE A 374 -14.29 6.54 -3.41
CA PHE A 374 -13.17 6.79 -2.50
C PHE A 374 -12.15 7.77 -3.09
N GLU A 375 -11.70 8.74 -2.29
CA GLU A 375 -10.51 9.55 -2.63
C GLU A 375 -9.28 8.65 -2.73
N GLY A 376 -8.55 8.74 -3.85
CA GLY A 376 -7.47 7.81 -4.18
C GLY A 376 -7.93 6.52 -4.85
N PHE A 377 -9.18 6.43 -5.30
CA PHE A 377 -9.65 5.35 -6.19
C PHE A 377 -9.59 5.73 -7.67
N VAL A 378 -9.94 6.96 -7.99
CA VAL A 378 -9.66 7.58 -9.28
C VAL A 378 -8.85 8.83 -9.01
N GLY A 379 -7.75 8.99 -9.74
CA GLY A 379 -6.85 10.12 -9.63
C GLY A 379 -6.38 10.58 -11.00
N GLN A 380 -5.95 11.82 -11.09
CA GLN A 380 -5.28 12.35 -12.27
C GLN A 380 -3.82 12.54 -11.96
N PHE A 381 -2.97 12.11 -12.88
CA PHE A 381 -1.53 12.29 -12.76
C PHE A 381 -0.99 13.01 -13.99
N LEU A 382 -0.11 13.98 -13.75
CA LEU A 382 0.76 14.53 -14.77
C LEU A 382 1.91 13.54 -14.97
N VAL A 383 1.97 12.94 -16.15
CA VAL A 383 2.99 11.96 -16.54
C VAL A 383 4.00 12.66 -17.44
N GLY A 384 5.22 12.86 -16.96
CA GLY A 384 6.31 13.38 -17.78
C GLY A 384 7.17 12.28 -18.39
N THR A 385 8.39 12.61 -18.83
CA THR A 385 9.31 11.57 -19.32
C THR A 385 9.78 10.65 -18.20
N GLU A 386 10.15 11.21 -17.04
CA GLU A 386 10.63 10.47 -15.86
C GLU A 386 9.92 10.87 -14.54
N THR A 387 9.00 11.82 -14.60
CA THR A 387 8.26 12.38 -13.46
C THR A 387 6.84 11.82 -13.39
N ILE A 388 6.27 11.80 -12.18
CA ILE A 388 4.86 11.51 -11.96
C ILE A 388 4.39 12.40 -10.81
N GLU A 389 3.35 13.20 -11.05
CA GLU A 389 2.81 14.10 -10.04
C GLU A 389 1.29 14.00 -9.99
N PRO A 390 0.67 13.98 -8.80
CA PRO A 390 -0.78 14.08 -8.71
C PRO A 390 -1.22 15.46 -9.21
N VAL A 391 -2.26 15.51 -10.03
CA VAL A 391 -2.84 16.77 -10.49
C VAL A 391 -3.64 17.39 -9.34
N ASN A 392 -3.01 18.28 -8.57
CA ASN A 392 -3.70 19.16 -7.62
C ASN A 392 -4.28 20.37 -8.36
N LYS A 393 -5.52 20.76 -8.02
CA LYS A 393 -6.23 21.89 -8.67
C LYS A 393 -5.63 23.27 -8.35
N THR A 394 -4.72 23.38 -7.39
CA THR A 394 -4.34 24.66 -6.74
C THR A 394 -2.85 25.00 -6.78
N GLY A 395 -1.97 24.09 -7.22
CA GLY A 395 -0.52 24.33 -7.27
C GLY A 395 0.00 24.91 -8.61
N PRO A 396 1.14 25.61 -8.62
CA PRO A 396 1.78 26.06 -9.87
C PRO A 396 2.18 24.85 -10.72
N ARG A 397 1.67 24.80 -11.95
CA ARG A 397 2.01 23.77 -12.93
C ARG A 397 3.28 24.17 -13.67
N TYR A 398 4.28 23.29 -13.68
CA TYR A 398 5.36 23.35 -14.66
C TYR A 398 5.09 22.30 -15.72
N GLU A 399 4.22 22.61 -16.68
CA GLU A 399 4.02 21.76 -17.86
C GLU A 399 5.26 21.87 -18.75
N GLN A 400 6.04 20.80 -18.83
CA GLN A 400 7.13 20.69 -19.81
C GLN A 400 6.57 20.20 -21.17
N PRO A 401 7.20 20.55 -22.29
CA PRO A 401 6.82 20.00 -23.60
C PRO A 401 6.90 18.47 -23.59
N GLY A 402 5.75 17.79 -23.66
CA GLY A 402 5.66 16.32 -23.68
C GLY A 402 5.00 15.70 -22.44
N ASP A 403 4.69 16.49 -21.41
CA ASP A 403 3.90 16.00 -20.28
C ASP A 403 2.45 15.74 -20.72
N CYS A 404 1.84 14.68 -20.19
CA CYS A 404 0.43 14.39 -20.41
C CYS A 404 -0.32 14.16 -19.10
N VAL A 405 -1.49 14.79 -18.96
CA VAL A 405 -2.44 14.46 -17.90
C VAL A 405 -3.13 13.16 -18.27
N SER A 406 -3.14 12.19 -17.36
CA SER A 406 -3.80 10.90 -17.55
C SER A 406 -4.62 10.53 -16.32
N ASP A 407 -5.82 10.03 -16.58
CA ASP A 407 -6.67 9.43 -15.56
C ASP A 407 -6.06 8.11 -15.09
N SER A 408 -6.25 7.79 -13.82
CA SER A 408 -5.67 6.64 -13.15
C SER A 408 -6.68 6.02 -12.22
N ALA A 409 -6.76 4.70 -12.24
CA ALA A 409 -7.60 3.94 -11.32
C ALA A 409 -6.74 3.21 -10.29
N HIS A 410 -7.21 3.16 -9.05
CA HIS A 410 -6.53 2.44 -7.99
C HIS A 410 -6.73 0.95 -8.22
N ILE A 411 -5.66 0.19 -8.06
CA ILE A 411 -5.72 -1.25 -8.23
C ILE A 411 -6.58 -1.85 -7.11
N CYS A 412 -7.52 -2.71 -7.48
CA CYS A 412 -8.51 -3.27 -6.56
C CYS A 412 -8.88 -4.68 -6.94
N ASP A 413 -9.61 -5.35 -6.04
CA ASP A 413 -10.07 -6.71 -6.25
C ASP A 413 -10.77 -6.87 -7.60
N GLY A 414 -10.65 -8.05 -8.19
CA GLY A 414 -11.11 -8.25 -9.54
C GLY A 414 -11.24 -9.70 -9.94
N ASN A 415 -11.56 -9.88 -11.22
CA ASN A 415 -11.76 -11.17 -11.83
C ASN A 415 -10.60 -11.54 -12.77
N LEU A 416 -10.29 -12.82 -12.77
CA LEU A 416 -9.45 -13.47 -13.75
C LEU A 416 -10.31 -14.18 -14.79
N LYS A 417 -9.88 -14.10 -16.05
CA LYS A 417 -10.41 -14.93 -17.13
C LYS A 417 -9.41 -16.02 -17.47
N ARG A 418 -9.89 -17.25 -17.67
CA ARG A 418 -9.05 -18.35 -18.13
C ARG A 418 -8.75 -18.17 -19.63
N GLU A 419 -7.46 -18.19 -19.98
CA GLU A 419 -7.00 -18.19 -21.36
C GLU A 419 -6.81 -19.61 -21.92
N GLY A 420 -6.51 -20.58 -21.05
CA GLY A 420 -6.24 -21.97 -21.46
C GLY A 420 -5.43 -22.76 -20.44
N SER A 421 -4.97 -23.93 -20.85
CA SER A 421 -3.99 -24.73 -20.12
C SER A 421 -2.57 -24.34 -20.55
N ILE A 422 -1.57 -24.65 -19.72
CA ILE A 422 -0.16 -24.41 -20.07
C ILE A 422 0.25 -25.40 -21.17
N GLY A 423 0.66 -24.87 -22.33
CA GLY A 423 1.09 -25.64 -23.51
C GLY A 423 2.61 -25.64 -23.73
N ASP A 424 3.06 -26.47 -24.67
CA ASP A 424 4.45 -26.59 -25.13
C ASP A 424 4.86 -25.48 -26.10
N ASP A 425 3.90 -24.73 -26.64
CA ASP A 425 4.10 -23.54 -27.48
C ASP A 425 4.69 -22.36 -26.68
N GLU A 426 4.55 -22.37 -25.36
CA GLU A 426 4.99 -21.29 -24.47
C GLU A 426 6.36 -21.59 -23.84
N ASN A 427 7.42 -21.41 -24.64
CA ASN A 427 8.82 -21.63 -24.21
C ASN A 427 9.28 -20.75 -23.03
N ARG A 428 8.56 -19.66 -22.70
CA ARG A 428 8.86 -18.75 -21.58
C ARG A 428 7.59 -18.14 -21.03
N ARG A 429 7.50 -18.04 -19.69
CA ARG A 429 6.54 -17.14 -19.03
C ARG A 429 6.71 -15.73 -19.62
N SER A 430 5.65 -15.13 -20.13
CA SER A 430 5.73 -13.79 -20.71
C SER A 430 5.99 -12.78 -19.60
N ILE A 431 7.23 -12.30 -19.47
CA ILE A 431 7.57 -11.23 -18.53
C ILE A 431 7.33 -9.90 -19.23
N VAL A 432 6.31 -9.18 -18.80
CA VAL A 432 6.02 -7.83 -19.28
C VAL A 432 6.77 -6.83 -18.40
N SER A 433 7.59 -5.98 -19.00
CA SER A 433 8.26 -4.89 -18.28
C SER A 433 7.39 -3.65 -18.27
N TYR A 434 6.81 -3.35 -17.10
CA TYR A 434 6.02 -2.14 -16.87
C TYR A 434 6.90 -0.96 -16.45
N ASP A 435 6.44 0.25 -16.76
CA ASP A 435 6.99 1.50 -16.22
C ASP A 435 6.21 1.86 -14.95
N ILE A 436 6.88 1.74 -13.79
CA ILE A 436 6.28 2.05 -12.49
C ILE A 436 7.05 3.20 -11.87
N ARG A 437 6.33 4.25 -11.53
CA ARG A 437 6.87 5.47 -10.94
C ARG A 437 6.27 5.67 -9.57
N GLY A 438 7.07 6.18 -8.64
CA GLY A 438 6.65 6.34 -7.26
C GLY A 438 6.80 7.77 -6.77
N LEU A 439 6.00 8.12 -5.78
CA LEU A 439 6.08 9.38 -5.05
C LEU A 439 5.67 9.16 -3.58
N VAL A 440 6.25 9.96 -2.70
CA VAL A 440 5.83 10.09 -1.29
C VAL A 440 5.02 11.37 -1.14
N GLN A 441 3.89 11.29 -0.43
CA GLN A 441 2.93 12.41 -0.33
C GLN A 441 3.14 13.29 0.91
N ASP A 442 4.24 13.07 1.65
CA ASP A 442 4.66 13.91 2.77
C ASP A 442 3.62 13.95 3.92
N TYR A 443 2.94 12.81 4.11
CA TYR A 443 1.90 12.52 5.10
C TYR A 443 2.42 11.57 6.19
N HIS A 444 3.48 11.96 6.89
CA HIS A 444 4.21 11.05 7.79
C HIS A 444 3.98 11.34 9.28
N LEU A 445 4.13 10.31 10.11
CA LEU A 445 4.10 10.35 11.59
C LEU A 445 5.38 10.91 12.21
N GLY A 446 6.02 11.85 11.51
CA GLY A 446 7.32 12.40 11.86
C GLY A 446 8.44 11.49 11.40
N GLY A 447 9.65 11.83 11.80
CA GLY A 447 10.84 11.21 11.24
C GLY A 447 12.11 11.81 11.81
N LYS A 448 13.22 11.50 11.16
CA LYS A 448 14.54 12.05 11.46
C LYS A 448 15.24 12.36 10.16
N THR A 449 16.01 13.44 10.14
CA THR A 449 16.87 13.78 9.02
C THR A 449 18.24 14.21 9.51
N ARG A 450 19.25 13.97 8.68
CA ARG A 450 20.60 14.51 8.87
C ARG A 450 21.23 14.73 7.50
N GLU A 451 22.25 15.57 7.46
CA GLU A 451 22.92 15.91 6.21
C GLU A 451 24.29 15.24 6.12
N PHE A 452 24.64 14.76 4.94
CA PHE A 452 25.98 14.32 4.56
C PHE A 452 26.38 15.03 3.27
N ALA A 453 27.47 15.80 3.31
CA ALA A 453 28.04 16.45 2.12
C ALA A 453 27.00 17.20 1.25
N GLY A 454 26.11 17.99 1.86
CA GLY A 454 25.09 18.75 1.12
C GLY A 454 23.82 17.95 0.74
N ARG A 455 23.76 16.65 1.05
CA ARG A 455 22.60 15.78 0.77
C ARG A 455 21.93 15.34 2.05
N ALA A 456 20.60 15.38 2.06
CA ALA A 456 19.83 14.93 3.21
C ALA A 456 19.60 13.41 3.12
N VAL A 457 19.86 12.71 4.23
CA VAL A 457 19.24 11.41 4.49
C VAL A 457 18.02 11.66 5.38
N THR A 458 16.87 11.16 4.95
CA THR A 458 15.59 11.40 5.62
C THR A 458 14.86 10.08 5.81
N PHE A 459 14.51 9.79 7.06
CA PHE A 459 13.64 8.70 7.44
C PHE A 459 12.31 9.25 7.95
N CYS A 460 11.20 8.73 7.44
CA CYS A 460 9.86 9.11 7.87
C CYS A 460 9.00 7.88 8.14
N ARG A 461 8.16 7.97 9.17
CA ARG A 461 7.27 6.88 9.59
C ARG A 461 5.90 7.02 8.95
N LYS A 462 5.34 5.90 8.47
CA LYS A 462 3.94 5.76 8.03
C LYS A 462 3.49 6.88 7.11
N ASP A 463 4.24 7.11 6.04
CA ASP A 463 3.86 8.03 4.98
C ASP A 463 3.00 7.32 3.92
N ARG A 464 2.22 8.08 3.18
CA ARG A 464 1.49 7.60 2.01
C ARG A 464 2.42 7.54 0.80
N ILE A 465 2.71 6.30 0.39
CA ILE A 465 3.43 5.99 -0.84
C ILE A 465 2.42 5.76 -1.94
N THR A 466 2.68 6.36 -3.10
CA THR A 466 1.90 6.13 -4.31
C THR A 466 2.80 5.55 -5.38
N LEU A 467 2.46 4.37 -5.87
CA LEU A 467 3.09 3.77 -7.04
C LEU A 467 2.10 3.82 -8.21
N VAL A 468 2.57 4.21 -9.39
CA VAL A 468 1.76 4.35 -10.60
C VAL A 468 2.39 3.53 -11.71
N ASN A 469 1.66 2.53 -12.21
CA ASN A 469 1.97 1.82 -13.44
C ASN A 469 1.46 2.62 -14.63
N THR A 470 2.38 3.20 -15.38
CA THR A 470 2.09 4.07 -16.52
C THR A 470 1.95 3.30 -17.83
N GLY A 471 2.17 1.98 -17.84
CA GLY A 471 2.04 1.13 -19.02
C GLY A 471 3.26 0.27 -19.32
N ILE A 472 3.29 -0.31 -20.51
CA ILE A 472 4.36 -1.24 -20.94
C ILE A 472 5.53 -0.44 -21.52
N LYS A 473 6.72 -0.52 -20.90
CA LYS A 473 7.92 0.27 -21.29
C LYS A 473 8.19 0.31 -22.79
N LYS A 474 8.17 -0.85 -23.45
CA LYS A 474 8.46 -0.98 -24.89
C LYS A 474 7.35 -0.42 -25.81
N ARG A 475 6.16 -0.14 -25.28
CA ARG A 475 5.00 0.32 -26.04
C ARG A 475 4.65 1.78 -25.78
N ILE A 476 5.08 2.39 -24.67
CA ILE A 476 4.76 3.78 -24.33
C ILE A 476 5.03 4.73 -25.50
N ALA A 477 6.22 4.66 -26.12
CA ALA A 477 6.58 5.51 -27.26
C ALA A 477 5.69 5.32 -28.51
N LYS A 478 4.98 4.20 -28.64
CA LYS A 478 4.12 3.88 -29.81
C LYS A 478 2.62 4.01 -29.51
N SER A 479 2.22 3.68 -28.29
CA SER A 479 0.82 3.45 -27.90
C SER A 479 0.35 4.39 -26.79
N GLY A 480 1.20 5.31 -26.33
CA GLY A 480 0.93 6.19 -25.19
C GLY A 480 0.93 5.46 -23.85
N TYR A 481 0.61 6.20 -22.80
CA TYR A 481 0.50 5.69 -21.43
C TYR A 481 -0.84 5.01 -21.15
N GLY A 482 -0.86 4.17 -20.12
CA GLY A 482 -2.06 3.54 -19.57
C GLY A 482 -2.51 2.28 -20.31
N PHE A 483 -3.67 1.79 -19.89
CA PHE A 483 -4.30 0.55 -20.34
C PHE A 483 -5.74 0.80 -20.78
N LEU A 484 -6.27 -0.07 -21.65
CA LEU A 484 -7.69 -0.05 -22.02
C LEU A 484 -8.52 -0.72 -20.92
N VAL A 485 -8.93 0.07 -19.94
CA VAL A 485 -9.80 -0.34 -18.83
C VAL A 485 -11.00 0.60 -18.79
N CYS A 486 -12.20 0.08 -18.59
CA CYS A 486 -13.38 0.92 -18.42
C CYS A 486 -13.36 1.60 -17.05
N ASN A 487 -13.54 2.92 -17.00
CA ASN A 487 -13.53 3.67 -15.75
C ASN A 487 -14.78 3.43 -14.87
N GLU A 488 -15.89 2.98 -15.46
CA GLU A 488 -17.15 2.76 -14.73
C GLU A 488 -17.22 1.37 -14.11
N ASP A 489 -16.97 0.33 -14.92
CA ASP A 489 -17.14 -1.06 -14.49
C ASP A 489 -15.82 -1.82 -14.34
N GLY A 490 -14.67 -1.22 -14.67
CA GLY A 490 -13.35 -1.83 -14.55
C GLY A 490 -13.07 -2.99 -15.51
N THR A 491 -13.89 -3.20 -16.55
CA THR A 491 -13.63 -4.24 -17.56
C THR A 491 -12.32 -3.98 -18.29
N VAL A 492 -11.52 -5.03 -18.48
CA VAL A 492 -10.19 -4.98 -19.10
C VAL A 492 -10.27 -5.39 -20.57
N PHE A 493 -9.65 -4.61 -21.45
CA PHE A 493 -9.67 -4.84 -22.90
C PHE A 493 -8.26 -5.02 -23.48
N SER A 494 -8.17 -5.82 -24.54
CA SER A 494 -6.92 -6.03 -25.27
C SER A 494 -6.52 -4.77 -26.07
N GLU A 495 -5.22 -4.45 -26.11
CA GLU A 495 -4.68 -3.38 -26.94
C GLU A 495 -4.66 -3.69 -28.45
N THR A 496 -5.16 -4.85 -28.87
CA THR A 496 -5.27 -5.20 -30.30
C THR A 496 -6.37 -4.38 -31.00
N ALA A 497 -6.32 -4.29 -32.33
CA ALA A 497 -7.36 -3.62 -33.12
C ALA A 497 -8.77 -4.22 -32.88
N ALA A 498 -8.86 -5.51 -32.55
CA ALA A 498 -10.11 -6.15 -32.17
C ALA A 498 -10.58 -5.70 -30.77
N GLY A 499 -9.67 -5.69 -29.78
CA GLY A 499 -9.98 -5.25 -28.43
C GLY A 499 -10.35 -3.75 -28.35
N GLN A 500 -9.73 -2.90 -29.16
CA GLN A 500 -10.13 -1.49 -29.30
C GLN A 500 -11.58 -1.34 -29.82
N LYS A 501 -11.98 -2.16 -30.79
CA LYS A 501 -13.37 -2.19 -31.29
C LYS A 501 -14.35 -2.73 -30.26
N GLU A 502 -13.92 -3.65 -29.39
CA GLU A 502 -14.73 -4.16 -28.28
C GLU A 502 -14.90 -3.08 -27.20
N TYR A 503 -13.82 -2.41 -26.83
CA TYR A 503 -13.84 -1.28 -25.91
C TYR A 503 -14.79 -0.17 -26.40
N GLN A 504 -14.71 0.20 -27.68
CA GLN A 504 -15.62 1.20 -28.24
C GLN A 504 -17.09 0.75 -28.13
N ARG A 505 -17.39 -0.50 -28.50
CA ARG A 505 -18.75 -1.05 -28.40
C ARG A 505 -19.26 -1.11 -26.96
N HIS A 506 -18.38 -1.34 -26.00
CA HIS A 506 -18.68 -1.32 -24.58
C HIS A 506 -19.04 0.08 -24.10
N MET A 507 -18.21 1.07 -24.42
CA MET A 507 -18.40 2.48 -24.06
C MET A 507 -19.65 3.07 -24.73
N ASP A 508 -19.92 2.73 -25.99
CA ASP A 508 -21.13 3.16 -26.71
C ASP A 508 -22.42 2.69 -26.01
N LYS A 509 -22.39 1.51 -25.37
CA LYS A 509 -23.52 0.97 -24.60
C LYS A 509 -23.69 1.66 -23.25
N LEU A 510 -22.60 1.91 -22.53
CA LEU A 510 -22.62 2.53 -21.19
C LEU A 510 -22.99 4.02 -21.25
N TYR A 511 -22.45 4.78 -22.21
CA TYR A 511 -22.58 6.25 -22.24
C TYR A 511 -23.70 6.79 -23.14
N HIS A 512 -24.59 5.92 -23.65
CA HIS A 512 -25.76 6.28 -24.48
C HIS A 512 -25.49 7.47 -25.44
N ARG A 513 -24.61 7.28 -26.43
CA ARG A 513 -24.28 8.24 -27.53
C ARG A 513 -23.65 9.59 -27.13
N LYS A 514 -23.29 9.86 -25.88
CA LYS A 514 -22.79 11.20 -25.48
C LYS A 514 -21.28 11.45 -25.63
N VAL A 515 -20.45 10.43 -25.83
CA VAL A 515 -18.98 10.59 -25.97
C VAL A 515 -18.56 10.40 -27.44
N PRO A 516 -17.84 11.35 -28.06
CA PRO A 516 -17.29 11.19 -29.41
C PRO A 516 -16.35 9.98 -29.52
N LYS A 517 -16.43 9.23 -30.63
CA LYS A 517 -15.64 8.00 -30.86
C LYS A 517 -14.12 8.20 -30.72
N ASP A 518 -13.63 9.36 -31.14
CA ASP A 518 -12.19 9.67 -31.09
C ASP A 518 -11.69 9.98 -29.68
N ASP A 519 -12.57 10.35 -28.74
CA ASP A 519 -12.20 10.64 -27.35
C ASP A 519 -12.25 9.38 -26.47
N VAL A 520 -13.10 8.41 -26.81
CA VAL A 520 -13.13 7.11 -26.13
C VAL A 520 -11.79 6.38 -26.26
N LEU A 521 -11.18 6.36 -27.45
CA LEU A 521 -9.89 5.69 -27.68
C LEU A 521 -8.69 6.38 -27.01
N LYS A 522 -8.86 7.62 -26.51
CA LYS A 522 -7.85 8.35 -25.74
C LYS A 522 -7.91 8.07 -24.24
N GLN A 523 -9.00 7.48 -23.74
CA GLN A 523 -9.22 7.21 -22.31
C GLN A 523 -8.52 5.93 -21.86
N LYS A 524 -7.19 5.90 -22.00
CA LYS A 524 -6.37 4.89 -21.32
C LYS A 524 -6.23 5.27 -19.86
N LEU A 525 -6.47 4.30 -18.98
CA LEU A 525 -6.30 4.48 -17.55
C LEU A 525 -4.92 4.00 -17.12
N LEU A 526 -4.21 4.83 -16.36
CA LEU A 526 -3.10 4.34 -15.55
C LEU A 526 -3.64 3.47 -14.41
N LEU A 527 -2.78 2.65 -13.82
CA LEU A 527 -3.11 1.93 -12.59
C LEU A 527 -2.22 2.43 -11.46
N HIS A 528 -2.80 2.80 -10.32
CA HIS A 528 -2.02 3.23 -9.16
C HIS A 528 -2.35 2.42 -7.92
N ALA A 529 -1.47 2.47 -6.93
CA ALA A 529 -1.74 1.95 -5.61
C ALA A 529 -1.22 2.91 -4.55
N HIS A 530 -2.05 3.12 -3.53
CA HIS A 530 -1.72 3.89 -2.35
C HIS A 530 -1.58 2.95 -1.16
N PHE A 531 -0.49 3.09 -0.43
CA PHE A 531 -0.30 2.36 0.82
C PHE A 531 0.54 3.17 1.79
N VAL A 532 0.39 2.84 3.07
CA VAL A 532 1.14 3.49 4.14
C VAL A 532 2.36 2.65 4.46
N SER A 533 3.55 3.24 4.42
CA SER A 533 4.79 2.58 4.82
C SER A 533 5.81 3.56 5.38
N ASP A 534 6.75 3.03 6.14
CA ASP A 534 7.95 3.77 6.54
C ASP A 534 8.87 3.89 5.32
N TRP A 535 9.55 5.02 5.17
CA TRP A 535 10.47 5.24 4.06
C TRP A 535 11.77 5.91 4.47
N LEU A 536 12.82 5.63 3.68
CA LEU A 536 14.14 6.25 3.77
C LEU A 536 14.53 6.80 2.40
N SER A 537 15.02 8.04 2.36
CA SER A 537 15.56 8.68 1.17
C SER A 537 16.96 9.20 1.42
N PHE A 538 17.76 9.23 0.37
CA PHE A 538 18.99 10.03 0.31
C PHE A 538 19.05 10.81 -0.99
N GLY A 539 19.49 12.05 -0.95
CA GLY A 539 19.61 12.88 -2.15
C GLY A 539 19.42 14.38 -1.86
N PRO A 540 19.12 15.18 -2.90
CA PRO A 540 18.95 14.78 -4.31
C PRO A 540 20.28 14.42 -5.02
N PHE A 541 20.17 13.61 -6.08
CA PHE A 541 21.21 13.38 -7.09
C PHE A 541 20.90 14.18 -8.36
N GLU A 542 21.94 14.54 -9.11
CA GLU A 542 21.83 15.30 -10.36
C GLU A 542 21.46 14.40 -11.54
N THR A 543 21.90 13.15 -11.53
CA THR A 543 21.58 12.19 -12.59
C THR A 543 20.86 10.95 -12.07
N ARG A 544 19.97 10.40 -12.91
CA ARG A 544 19.25 9.15 -12.61
C ARG A 544 20.20 7.96 -12.45
N ASN A 545 21.32 7.96 -13.17
CA ASN A 545 22.30 6.87 -13.12
C ASN A 545 23.06 6.87 -11.79
N GLU A 546 23.45 8.02 -11.27
CA GLU A 546 24.07 8.11 -9.93
C GLU A 546 23.09 7.61 -8.86
N ALA A 547 21.84 8.07 -8.91
CA ALA A 547 20.81 7.64 -7.98
C ALA A 547 20.61 6.11 -8.00
N ILE A 548 20.59 5.48 -9.18
CA ILE A 548 20.47 4.02 -9.32
C ILE A 548 21.71 3.29 -8.79
N ASN A 549 22.91 3.77 -9.12
CA ASN A 549 24.16 3.15 -8.65
C ASN A 549 24.30 3.24 -7.14
N TRP A 550 23.98 4.39 -6.55
CA TRP A 550 23.93 4.55 -5.10
C TRP A 550 22.86 3.67 -4.46
N MET A 551 21.64 3.64 -5.01
CA MET A 551 20.53 2.84 -4.48
C MET A 551 20.86 1.35 -4.42
N GLU A 552 21.43 0.78 -5.49
CA GLU A 552 21.79 -0.64 -5.53
C GLU A 552 23.00 -0.97 -4.65
N ALA A 553 23.96 -0.05 -4.51
CA ALA A 553 25.09 -0.21 -3.58
C ALA A 553 24.66 -0.10 -2.11
N PHE A 554 23.77 0.85 -1.79
CA PHE A 554 23.19 1.00 -0.46
C PHE A 554 22.37 -0.24 -0.10
N ARG A 555 21.58 -0.78 -1.04
CA ARG A 555 20.84 -2.05 -0.88
C ARG A 555 21.76 -3.20 -0.48
N LEU A 556 22.88 -3.34 -1.17
CA LEU A 556 23.89 -4.34 -0.85
C LEU A 556 24.53 -4.13 0.53
N GLY A 557 24.85 -2.88 0.89
CA GLY A 557 25.37 -2.56 2.21
C GLY A 557 24.39 -2.88 3.33
N MET A 558 23.09 -2.59 3.14
CA MET A 558 22.02 -2.95 4.09
C MET A 558 21.96 -4.48 4.31
N GLU A 559 22.05 -5.28 3.25
CA GLU A 559 22.08 -6.75 3.36
C GLU A 559 23.25 -7.24 4.24
N PHE A 560 24.41 -6.58 4.17
CA PHE A 560 25.57 -6.95 4.97
C PHE A 560 25.53 -6.48 6.42
N VAL A 561 25.00 -5.28 6.69
CA VAL A 561 25.05 -4.65 8.02
C VAL A 561 23.83 -5.01 8.86
N LEU A 562 22.64 -4.99 8.25
CA LEU A 562 21.39 -5.17 8.99
C LEU A 562 20.94 -6.63 9.06
N GLU A 563 21.67 -7.54 8.40
CA GLU A 563 21.47 -8.98 8.47
C GLU A 563 20.02 -9.41 8.18
N ASN A 564 19.37 -8.70 7.24
CA ASN A 564 17.98 -8.92 6.89
C ASN A 564 17.82 -9.42 5.45
N GLY A 565 16.77 -10.20 5.22
CA GLY A 565 16.41 -10.72 3.91
C GLY A 565 15.87 -9.62 2.97
N LYS A 566 15.94 -9.90 1.67
CA LYS A 566 15.50 -8.99 0.59
C LYS A 566 13.98 -8.75 0.55
N GLU A 567 13.21 -9.47 1.35
CA GLU A 567 11.75 -9.49 1.29
C GLU A 567 11.08 -8.42 2.15
N SER A 568 11.80 -7.77 3.07
CA SER A 568 11.21 -6.82 4.03
C SER A 568 11.05 -5.39 3.51
N TRP A 569 11.63 -5.07 2.35
CA TRP A 569 11.64 -3.71 1.81
C TRP A 569 11.87 -3.71 0.28
N ASP A 570 11.42 -2.66 -0.39
CA ASP A 570 11.63 -2.41 -1.83
C ASP A 570 12.01 -0.94 -2.06
N SER A 571 12.33 -0.57 -3.30
CA SER A 571 12.77 0.79 -3.63
C SER A 571 12.32 1.28 -5.00
N PHE A 572 12.26 2.60 -5.16
CA PHE A 572 12.07 3.28 -6.43
C PHE A 572 12.87 4.59 -6.48
N ILE A 573 13.03 5.16 -7.67
CA ILE A 573 13.61 6.50 -7.83
C ILE A 573 12.47 7.50 -7.93
N MET A 574 12.39 8.43 -6.98
CA MET A 574 11.51 9.58 -7.06
C MET A 574 12.21 10.68 -7.86
N THR A 575 11.53 11.23 -8.87
CA THR A 575 12.03 12.34 -9.68
C THR A 575 11.27 13.60 -9.31
N LYS A 576 11.98 14.68 -8.97
CA LYS A 576 11.40 16.02 -8.74
C LYS A 576 12.12 17.03 -9.62
N GLY A 577 11.43 17.58 -10.62
CA GLY A 577 12.07 18.40 -11.65
C GLY A 577 13.19 17.63 -12.36
N VAL A 578 14.42 18.09 -12.21
CA VAL A 578 15.64 17.47 -12.78
C VAL A 578 16.48 16.70 -11.75
N THR A 579 15.93 16.47 -10.55
CA THR A 579 16.64 15.82 -9.45
C THR A 579 16.05 14.46 -9.12
N TYR A 580 16.90 13.56 -8.62
CA TYR A 580 16.56 12.16 -8.39
C TYR A 580 16.85 11.76 -6.94
N SER A 581 15.87 11.17 -6.27
CA SER A 581 16.02 10.68 -4.89
C SER A 581 15.56 9.23 -4.82
N PRO A 582 16.47 8.28 -4.55
CA PRO A 582 16.11 6.92 -4.20
C PRO A 582 15.26 6.88 -2.94
N ILE A 583 14.11 6.21 -3.02
CA ILE A 583 13.20 5.96 -1.90
C ILE A 583 13.19 4.47 -1.62
N PHE A 584 13.49 4.10 -0.39
CA PHE A 584 13.30 2.75 0.16
C PHE A 584 12.04 2.76 1.01
N PHE A 585 11.27 1.68 0.95
CA PHE A 585 10.08 1.51 1.78
C PHE A 585 9.92 0.07 2.25
N GLU A 586 9.30 -0.13 3.41
CA GLU A 586 9.05 -1.48 3.92
C GLU A 586 7.83 -2.12 3.24
N THR A 587 7.96 -3.39 2.85
CA THR A 587 6.91 -4.17 2.19
C THR A 587 6.04 -4.94 3.18
N VAL A 588 6.48 -5.04 4.44
CA VAL A 588 5.77 -5.73 5.51
C VAL A 588 4.81 -4.76 6.19
N PRO A 589 3.50 -5.08 6.27
CA PRO A 589 2.52 -4.29 7.03
C PRO A 589 2.99 -4.08 8.48
N GLY A 590 2.79 -2.87 9.03
CA GLY A 590 3.33 -2.54 10.36
C GLY A 590 4.83 -2.25 10.36
N GLY A 591 5.57 -2.61 9.32
CA GLY A 591 6.99 -2.37 9.17
C GLY A 591 7.87 -3.30 10.01
N THR A 592 9.13 -3.48 9.62
CA THR A 592 10.16 -4.22 10.37
C THR A 592 11.11 -3.29 11.14
N GLY A 593 11.01 -1.98 10.93
CA GLY A 593 11.92 -0.98 11.49
C GLY A 593 13.32 -1.01 10.87
N ILE A 594 13.52 -1.75 9.78
CA ILE A 594 14.82 -1.92 9.13
C ILE A 594 15.34 -0.60 8.53
N LEU A 595 14.42 0.25 8.07
CA LEU A 595 14.77 1.55 7.50
C LEU A 595 15.17 2.57 8.57
N GLU A 596 14.63 2.45 9.79
CA GLU A 596 15.09 3.25 10.93
C GLU A 596 16.51 2.81 11.33
N LEU A 597 16.78 1.50 11.39
CA LEU A 597 18.13 0.99 11.64
C LEU A 597 19.11 1.39 10.52
N ALA A 598 18.65 1.40 9.26
CA ALA A 598 19.46 1.86 8.14
C ALA A 598 19.79 3.35 8.23
N PHE A 599 18.88 4.17 8.76
CA PHE A 599 19.15 5.57 9.05
C PHE A 599 20.23 5.72 10.12
N ASP A 600 20.18 4.94 11.20
CA ASP A 600 21.16 5.01 12.28
C ASP A 600 22.54 4.49 11.83
N ALA A 601 22.57 3.33 11.16
CA ALA A 601 23.77 2.68 10.63
C ALA A 601 24.21 3.18 9.23
N PHE A 602 23.74 4.35 8.80
CA PHE A 602 23.90 4.84 7.43
C PHE A 602 25.35 4.85 6.96
N GLU A 603 26.29 5.38 7.76
CA GLU A 603 27.71 5.43 7.39
C GLU A 603 28.34 4.03 7.34
N GLU A 604 28.02 3.15 8.28
CA GLU A 604 28.51 1.77 8.32
C GLU A 604 28.08 0.98 7.07
N ILE A 605 26.82 1.17 6.65
CA ILE A 605 26.29 0.61 5.40
C ILE A 605 27.13 1.07 4.20
N HIS A 606 27.50 2.35 4.15
CA HIS A 606 28.34 2.88 3.08
C HIS A 606 29.74 2.29 3.09
N GLN A 607 30.38 2.25 4.25
CA GLN A 607 31.72 1.66 4.42
C GLN A 607 31.73 0.19 4.00
N ARG A 608 30.70 -0.57 4.40
CA ARG A 608 30.60 -2.00 4.10
C ARG A 608 30.38 -2.26 2.61
N ALA A 609 29.56 -1.44 1.96
CA ALA A 609 29.34 -1.49 0.51
C ALA A 609 30.62 -1.15 -0.27
N ILE A 610 31.32 -0.06 0.08
CA ILE A 610 32.59 0.32 -0.56
C ILE A 610 33.62 -0.81 -0.45
N LYS A 611 33.77 -1.39 0.76
CA LYS A 611 34.70 -2.50 0.98
C LYS A 611 34.39 -3.69 0.06
N HIS A 612 33.11 -4.02 -0.12
CA HIS A 612 32.72 -5.12 -0.99
C HIS A 612 32.95 -4.79 -2.48
N LEU A 613 32.51 -3.61 -2.93
CA LEU A 613 32.66 -3.19 -4.33
C LEU A 613 34.13 -3.05 -4.74
N SER A 614 34.98 -2.54 -3.86
CA SER A 614 36.42 -2.38 -4.10
C SER A 614 37.16 -3.72 -4.16
N GLY A 615 36.57 -4.80 -3.65
CA GLY A 615 37.14 -6.15 -3.70
C GLY A 615 36.91 -6.87 -5.03
N CYS A 616 36.14 -6.29 -5.95
CA CYS A 616 35.87 -6.87 -7.26
C CYS A 616 36.77 -6.26 -8.34
N ASP A 617 37.09 -7.01 -9.40
CA ASP A 617 37.99 -6.64 -10.51
C ASP A 617 37.26 -6.44 -11.87
N CYS A 618 35.93 -6.55 -11.93
CA CYS A 618 35.16 -6.38 -13.17
C CYS A 618 35.21 -4.95 -13.78
N ALA A 619 34.98 -4.82 -15.10
CA ALA A 619 35.11 -3.52 -15.78
C ALA A 619 34.00 -2.50 -15.45
N SER A 620 32.77 -2.95 -15.17
CA SER A 620 31.65 -2.08 -14.80
C SER A 620 30.91 -2.64 -13.60
N ALA A 621 30.13 -3.70 -13.79
CA ALA A 621 29.43 -4.41 -12.73
C ALA A 621 29.23 -5.88 -13.13
N CYS A 622 29.35 -6.79 -12.16
CA CYS A 622 29.10 -8.22 -12.31
C CYS A 622 28.24 -8.78 -11.15
N TYR A 623 27.87 -10.06 -11.24
CA TYR A 623 27.05 -10.73 -10.21
C TYR A 623 27.77 -10.97 -8.89
N LYS A 624 29.10 -10.78 -8.83
CA LYS A 624 29.89 -10.83 -7.60
C LYS A 624 29.89 -9.53 -6.81
N CYS A 625 29.47 -8.41 -7.43
CA CYS A 625 29.60 -7.08 -6.81
C CYS A 625 28.28 -6.29 -6.73
N LEU A 626 27.57 -6.07 -7.85
CA LEU A 626 26.45 -5.12 -7.89
C LEU A 626 25.25 -5.63 -8.70
N LYS A 627 25.46 -6.53 -9.67
CA LYS A 627 24.36 -7.15 -10.41
C LYS A 627 23.71 -8.24 -9.57
N THR A 628 22.39 -8.29 -9.61
CA THR A 628 21.59 -9.35 -9.00
C THR A 628 20.56 -9.87 -9.99
N TYR A 629 19.89 -10.97 -9.65
CA TYR A 629 18.75 -11.47 -10.40
C TYR A 629 17.61 -10.43 -10.50
N TRP A 630 17.45 -9.57 -9.48
CA TRP A 630 16.30 -8.67 -9.35
C TRP A 630 16.50 -7.31 -10.00
N ASN A 631 17.74 -6.81 -10.08
CA ASN A 631 18.04 -5.51 -10.66
C ASN A 631 18.41 -5.55 -12.15
N GLN A 632 18.00 -6.61 -12.87
CA GLN A 632 18.26 -6.79 -14.31
C GLN A 632 17.85 -5.59 -15.18
N ALA A 633 16.81 -4.86 -14.76
CA ALA A 633 16.36 -3.64 -15.45
C ALA A 633 17.39 -2.49 -15.43
N TYR A 634 18.36 -2.54 -14.52
CA TYR A 634 19.41 -1.52 -14.36
C TYR A 634 20.78 -1.97 -14.88
N HIS A 635 20.94 -3.21 -15.35
CA HIS A 635 22.27 -3.76 -15.70
C HIS A 635 23.06 -2.96 -16.72
N THR A 636 22.40 -2.18 -17.57
CA THR A 636 23.04 -1.30 -18.56
C THR A 636 23.62 -0.02 -17.96
N VAL A 637 23.17 0.40 -16.77
CA VAL A 637 23.61 1.63 -16.09
C VAL A 637 24.48 1.36 -14.85
N LEU A 638 24.51 0.13 -14.36
CA LEU A 638 25.30 -0.24 -13.18
C LEU A 638 26.80 -0.20 -13.46
N ASN A 639 27.52 0.52 -12.60
CA ASN A 639 28.97 0.69 -12.61
C ASN A 639 29.47 0.78 -11.15
N ARG A 640 30.35 -0.13 -10.74
CA ARG A 640 30.88 -0.21 -9.37
C ARG A 640 31.65 1.04 -8.99
N GLU A 641 32.38 1.65 -9.91
CA GLU A 641 33.26 2.78 -9.62
C GLU A 641 32.42 4.03 -9.40
N ALA A 642 31.41 4.25 -10.26
CA ALA A 642 30.41 5.29 -10.04
C ALA A 642 29.69 5.10 -8.69
N ALA A 643 29.29 3.87 -8.37
CA ALA A 643 28.69 3.55 -7.07
C ALA A 643 29.64 3.86 -5.90
N ILE A 644 30.92 3.47 -5.98
CA ILE A 644 31.92 3.78 -4.95
C ILE A 644 32.06 5.29 -4.76
N VAL A 645 32.14 6.08 -5.84
CA VAL A 645 32.23 7.54 -5.76
C VAL A 645 31.02 8.12 -5.02
N CYS A 646 29.80 7.74 -5.40
CA CYS A 646 28.60 8.21 -4.69
C CYS A 646 28.60 7.79 -3.21
N MET A 647 29.11 6.59 -2.89
CA MET A 647 29.12 6.11 -1.51
C MET A 647 30.20 6.81 -0.65
N GLN A 648 31.31 7.23 -1.25
CA GLN A 648 32.41 7.94 -0.57
C GLN A 648 32.03 9.35 -0.13
N GLU A 649 31.01 9.96 -0.73
CA GLU A 649 30.48 11.26 -0.29
C GLU A 649 29.97 11.24 1.16
N VAL A 650 29.56 10.06 1.65
CA VAL A 650 29.10 9.87 3.03
C VAL A 650 30.25 9.50 3.95
N VAL A 651 31.14 8.60 3.52
CA VAL A 651 32.21 8.07 4.37
C VAL A 651 33.29 9.12 4.62
N GLY A 652 33.61 9.36 5.89
CA GLY A 652 34.64 10.35 6.28
C GLY A 652 34.13 11.79 6.39
N HIS A 653 32.86 12.04 6.03
CA HIS A 653 32.17 13.27 6.39
C HIS A 653 31.47 13.07 7.74
N ARG A 654 31.73 13.95 8.71
CA ARG A 654 30.91 13.98 9.93
C ARG A 654 29.49 14.37 9.51
N GLY A 655 28.56 13.41 9.60
CA GLY A 655 27.15 13.70 9.41
C GLY A 655 26.71 14.86 10.30
N GLY A 656 25.85 15.71 9.75
CA GLY A 656 25.22 16.79 10.51
C GLY A 656 24.45 16.26 11.73
N ALA A 657 24.04 17.17 12.61
CA ALA A 657 23.20 16.80 13.74
C ALA A 657 21.91 16.14 13.25
N VAL A 658 21.43 15.13 14.00
CA VAL A 658 20.12 14.53 13.74
C VAL A 658 19.04 15.52 14.15
N ILE A 659 18.18 15.86 13.19
CA ILE A 659 17.05 16.76 13.37
C ILE A 659 15.78 15.91 13.35
N GLU A 660 14.95 16.05 14.37
CA GLU A 660 13.62 15.43 14.36
C GLU A 660 12.71 16.15 13.37
N ILE A 661 12.05 15.37 12.51
CA ILE A 661 11.02 15.87 11.62
C ILE A 661 9.68 15.74 12.33
N PRO A 662 8.95 16.85 12.56
CA PRO A 662 7.63 16.78 13.15
C PRO A 662 6.67 16.04 12.23
N ALA A 663 5.62 15.45 12.81
CA ALA A 663 4.59 14.80 12.01
C ALA A 663 3.93 15.77 11.05
N LYS A 664 4.01 15.46 9.75
CA LYS A 664 3.39 16.28 8.71
C LYS A 664 2.03 15.68 8.38
N ARG A 665 1.02 16.52 8.61
CA ARG A 665 -0.39 16.18 8.41
C ARG A 665 -0.71 16.30 6.93
N ALA A 666 -1.83 15.72 6.53
CA ALA A 666 -2.43 16.08 5.26
C ALA A 666 -2.83 17.53 5.43
N LEU A 667 -2.08 18.44 4.82
CA LEU A 667 -2.69 19.60 4.24
C LEU A 667 -3.57 19.03 3.11
N ILE A 668 -4.80 18.61 3.45
CA ILE A 668 -5.87 19.18 2.64
C ILE A 668 -5.64 20.65 2.90
N GLU A 669 -5.16 21.37 1.88
CA GLU A 669 -5.10 22.82 1.95
C GLU A 669 -6.39 23.22 2.66
N GLU A 670 -6.27 23.84 3.84
CA GLU A 670 -7.39 24.63 4.30
C GLU A 670 -7.76 25.43 3.06
N PRO A 671 -9.00 25.34 2.55
CA PRO A 671 -9.43 26.41 1.71
C PRO A 671 -9.14 27.61 2.59
N GLN A 672 -8.16 28.44 2.19
CA GLN A 672 -8.19 29.84 2.58
C GLN A 672 -9.65 30.17 2.42
N CYS A 673 -10.31 30.44 3.54
CA CYS A 673 -11.74 30.68 3.59
C CYS A 673 -11.98 31.75 2.53
N ARG A 674 -12.35 31.31 1.33
CA ARG A 674 -12.67 32.21 0.25
C ARG A 674 -14.06 32.59 0.67
N GLU A 675 -14.14 33.76 1.29
CA GLU A 675 -15.38 34.51 1.32
C GLU A 675 -15.98 34.40 -0.08
N THR A 676 -17.24 33.92 -0.15
CA THR A 676 -18.08 33.56 -1.32
C THR A 676 -18.08 32.06 -1.72
N GLU A 677 -19.07 31.29 -1.22
CA GLU A 677 -19.25 29.84 -1.52
C GLU A 677 -20.38 29.51 -2.51
N SER A 678 -21.20 30.47 -3.00
CA SER A 678 -22.18 30.17 -4.06
C SER A 678 -22.60 31.40 -4.91
N PRO A 679 -22.55 31.33 -6.25
CA PRO A 679 -23.11 32.36 -7.15
C PRO A 679 -24.61 32.67 -6.91
N ALA A 680 -25.36 31.70 -6.37
CA ALA A 680 -26.78 31.88 -6.05
C ALA A 680 -27.00 32.78 -4.82
N GLU A 681 -26.09 32.75 -3.85
CA GLU A 681 -26.12 33.64 -2.68
C GLU A 681 -25.83 35.09 -3.10
N ASP A 682 -24.84 35.31 -3.96
CA ASP A 682 -24.52 36.64 -4.48
C ASP A 682 -25.64 37.19 -5.38
N ALA A 683 -26.28 36.32 -6.18
CA ALA A 683 -27.46 36.70 -6.96
C ALA A 683 -28.63 37.14 -6.05
N PHE A 684 -28.88 36.41 -4.96
CA PHE A 684 -29.94 36.75 -4.02
C PHE A 684 -29.69 38.06 -3.27
N GLU A 685 -28.46 38.37 -2.87
CA GLU A 685 -28.15 39.68 -2.29
C GLU A 685 -28.33 40.83 -3.27
N GLN A 686 -27.96 40.64 -4.54
CA GLN A 686 -28.22 41.63 -5.59
C GLN A 686 -29.72 41.84 -5.80
N ILE A 687 -30.52 40.77 -5.67
CA ILE A 687 -31.98 40.84 -5.67
C ILE A 687 -32.46 41.67 -4.47
N LEU A 688 -32.02 41.37 -3.24
CA LEU A 688 -32.41 42.13 -2.05
C LEU A 688 -32.05 43.63 -2.17
N ALA A 689 -30.86 43.93 -2.70
CA ALA A 689 -30.41 45.29 -2.95
C ALA A 689 -31.28 46.01 -4.00
N ARG A 690 -31.64 45.32 -5.09
CA ARG A 690 -32.50 45.86 -6.15
C ARG A 690 -33.91 46.22 -5.64
N TYR A 691 -34.42 45.47 -4.66
CA TYR A 691 -35.72 45.71 -4.03
C TYR A 691 -35.65 46.62 -2.78
N GLY A 692 -34.48 47.17 -2.45
CA GLY A 692 -34.31 48.12 -1.35
C GLY A 692 -34.49 47.54 0.06
N LEU A 693 -34.31 46.22 0.23
CA LEU A 693 -34.35 45.57 1.54
C LEU A 693 -33.00 45.70 2.27
N PRO A 694 -32.98 45.73 3.62
CA PRO A 694 -31.74 45.72 4.39
C PRO A 694 -30.92 44.45 4.10
N GLN A 695 -29.59 44.53 4.17
CA GLN A 695 -28.75 43.37 3.89
C GLN A 695 -28.77 42.39 5.08
N PRO A 696 -29.05 41.09 4.84
CA PRO A 696 -29.06 40.06 5.89
C PRO A 696 -27.65 39.67 6.31
N ILE A 697 -27.55 38.99 7.45
CA ILE A 697 -26.31 38.34 7.89
C ILE A 697 -26.17 37.02 7.17
N ARG A 698 -25.08 36.84 6.44
CA ARG A 698 -24.72 35.58 5.78
C ARG A 698 -24.37 34.49 6.80
N GLN A 699 -24.65 33.23 6.45
CA GLN A 699 -24.13 32.04 7.12
C GLN A 699 -24.37 32.03 8.65
N TYR A 700 -25.57 32.47 9.05
CA TYR A 700 -25.92 32.63 10.45
C TYR A 700 -26.20 31.27 11.11
N VAL A 701 -25.57 31.02 12.26
CA VAL A 701 -25.76 29.78 13.02
C VAL A 701 -26.83 29.98 14.08
N VAL A 702 -27.92 29.22 13.98
CA VAL A 702 -29.01 29.19 14.95
C VAL A 702 -28.80 28.02 15.90
N LYS A 703 -28.81 28.30 17.20
CA LYS A 703 -28.73 27.30 18.28
C LYS A 703 -29.94 27.41 19.17
N GLU A 704 -30.89 26.49 19.02
CA GLU A 704 -32.09 26.38 19.85
C GLU A 704 -32.19 24.96 20.44
N PRO A 705 -32.93 24.75 21.54
CA PRO A 705 -33.09 23.43 22.14
C PRO A 705 -33.61 22.39 21.12
N GLY A 706 -32.78 21.41 20.77
CA GLY A 706 -33.14 20.35 19.84
C GLY A 706 -32.87 20.65 18.36
N VAL A 707 -32.35 21.83 17.99
CA VAL A 707 -31.93 22.15 16.62
C VAL A 707 -30.72 23.10 16.59
N SER A 708 -29.65 22.68 15.91
CA SER A 708 -28.50 23.53 15.61
C SER A 708 -28.25 23.49 14.11
N THR A 709 -28.36 24.63 13.44
CA THR A 709 -28.29 24.69 11.99
C THR A 709 -27.67 25.98 11.48
N ARG A 710 -27.06 25.93 10.30
CA ARG A 710 -26.49 27.09 9.60
C ARG A 710 -27.43 27.44 8.45
N VAL A 711 -27.81 28.71 8.37
CA VAL A 711 -28.71 29.24 7.33
C VAL A 711 -27.95 30.18 6.42
N ASP A 712 -28.34 30.25 5.14
CA ASP A 712 -27.60 31.02 4.14
C ASP A 712 -27.72 32.52 4.42
N PHE A 713 -28.91 32.99 4.81
CA PHE A 713 -29.15 34.36 5.25
C PHE A 713 -30.06 34.43 6.46
N ALA A 714 -29.82 35.40 7.35
CA ALA A 714 -30.68 35.67 8.49
C ALA A 714 -30.85 37.15 8.79
N TYR A 715 -32.00 37.49 9.38
CA TYR A 715 -32.22 38.73 10.12
C TYR A 715 -32.47 38.36 11.58
N PRO A 716 -31.41 38.27 12.42
CA PRO A 716 -31.54 37.71 13.76
C PRO A 716 -32.45 38.51 14.70
N GLN A 717 -32.50 39.84 14.53
CA GLN A 717 -33.35 40.70 15.37
C GLN A 717 -34.85 40.48 15.09
N GLU A 718 -35.17 40.11 13.85
CA GLU A 718 -36.52 39.86 13.33
C GLU A 718 -36.86 38.36 13.31
N LYS A 719 -35.91 37.51 13.73
CA LYS A 719 -35.99 36.04 13.70
C LYS A 719 -36.38 35.48 12.33
N ILE A 720 -35.82 36.04 11.25
CA ILE A 720 -36.04 35.54 9.89
C ILE A 720 -34.83 34.73 9.45
N LEU A 721 -35.07 33.54 8.88
CA LEU A 721 -34.06 32.64 8.35
C LEU A 721 -34.41 32.29 6.90
N ILE A 722 -33.42 32.34 6.00
CA ILE A 722 -33.59 32.08 4.58
C ILE A 722 -32.57 31.03 4.15
N TYR A 723 -33.04 29.99 3.47
CA TYR A 723 -32.21 28.97 2.83
C TYR A 723 -32.31 29.09 1.31
N ILE A 724 -31.19 28.92 0.62
CA ILE A 724 -31.12 28.78 -0.84
C ILE A 724 -30.76 27.33 -1.16
N ASP A 725 -31.77 26.55 -1.53
CA ASP A 725 -31.65 25.10 -1.74
C ASP A 725 -31.24 24.78 -3.20
N GLY A 726 -30.11 24.10 -3.42
CA GLY A 726 -29.75 23.54 -4.74
C GLY A 726 -30.61 22.30 -5.13
N ASP A 727 -30.88 22.10 -6.42
CA ASP A 727 -31.77 21.06 -6.97
C ASP A 727 -31.09 19.65 -6.93
N ALA A 728 -31.67 18.47 -6.62
CA ALA A 728 -33.01 18.02 -6.21
C ALA A 728 -33.00 16.52 -5.76
N TYR A 729 -33.99 16.12 -4.95
CA TYR A 729 -34.52 14.76 -4.66
C TYR A 729 -33.68 13.68 -3.91
N HIS A 730 -33.85 13.66 -2.58
CA HIS A 730 -33.88 12.41 -1.79
C HIS A 730 -35.13 12.38 -0.91
N GLU A 731 -35.98 11.35 -1.03
CA GLU A 731 -37.21 11.19 -0.23
C GLU A 731 -36.96 11.20 1.30
N ASN A 732 -35.73 10.86 1.73
CA ASN A 732 -35.33 10.89 3.14
C ASN A 732 -34.97 12.29 3.69
N ARG A 733 -34.71 13.30 2.84
CA ARG A 733 -34.34 14.66 3.29
C ARG A 733 -35.55 15.51 3.65
N LYS A 734 -36.65 15.37 2.90
CA LYS A 734 -37.93 16.08 3.15
C LYS A 734 -38.48 15.91 4.57
N ALA A 735 -38.32 14.72 5.16
CA ALA A 735 -38.78 14.46 6.53
C ALA A 735 -37.92 15.19 7.59
N LEU A 736 -36.61 15.31 7.34
CA LEU A 736 -35.68 15.99 8.23
C LEU A 736 -35.80 17.51 8.12
N ASP A 737 -35.90 18.03 6.89
CA ASP A 737 -36.08 19.47 6.61
C ASP A 737 -37.41 19.98 7.19
N LYS A 738 -38.48 19.18 7.06
CA LYS A 738 -39.78 19.49 7.66
C LYS A 738 -39.72 19.47 9.19
N ARG A 739 -38.98 18.53 9.79
CA ARG A 739 -38.79 18.49 11.25
C ARG A 739 -37.97 19.69 11.75
N GLN A 740 -36.92 20.07 11.02
CA GLN A 740 -36.08 21.23 11.34
C GLN A 740 -36.87 22.53 11.23
N GLN A 741 -37.67 22.68 10.17
CA GLN A 741 -38.55 23.85 10.01
C GLN A 741 -39.54 23.96 11.17
N ILE A 742 -40.20 22.87 11.56
CA ILE A 742 -41.12 22.86 12.71
C ILE A 742 -40.42 23.31 14.01
N LEU A 743 -39.20 22.83 14.28
CA LEU A 743 -38.47 23.20 15.50
C LEU A 743 -38.05 24.67 15.51
N LEU A 744 -37.65 25.21 14.35
CA LEU A 744 -37.29 26.63 14.22
C LEU A 744 -38.52 27.54 14.34
N GLU A 745 -39.63 27.16 13.71
CA GLU A 745 -40.91 27.89 13.81
C GLU A 745 -41.45 27.87 15.25
N GLN A 746 -41.34 26.74 15.96
CA GLN A 746 -41.68 26.65 17.39
C GLN A 746 -40.77 27.54 18.27
N SER A 747 -39.54 27.78 17.84
CA SER A 747 -38.59 28.69 18.52
C SER A 747 -38.81 30.17 18.13
N GLY A 748 -39.86 30.44 17.34
CA GLY A 748 -40.30 31.76 16.93
C GLY A 748 -39.60 32.32 15.70
N TYR A 749 -38.89 31.50 14.92
CA TYR A 749 -38.29 31.91 13.66
C TYR A 749 -39.27 31.77 12.49
N ARG A 750 -39.18 32.69 11.53
CA ARG A 750 -39.84 32.57 10.22
C ARG A 750 -38.82 32.04 9.22
N VAL A 751 -39.12 30.92 8.59
CA VAL A 751 -38.18 30.20 7.71
C VAL A 751 -38.70 30.23 6.27
N GLU A 752 -37.92 30.80 5.35
CA GLU A 752 -38.17 30.71 3.91
C GLU A 752 -37.10 29.83 3.26
N ARG A 753 -37.49 28.97 2.32
CA ARG A 753 -36.58 28.14 1.52
C ARG A 753 -36.82 28.40 0.05
N ILE A 754 -35.78 28.80 -0.67
CA ILE A 754 -35.83 29.22 -2.06
C ILE A 754 -34.98 28.25 -2.89
N PRO A 755 -35.55 27.52 -3.85
CA PRO A 755 -34.75 26.72 -4.76
C PRO A 755 -33.84 27.63 -5.61
N ALA A 756 -32.56 27.29 -5.74
CA ALA A 756 -31.58 28.11 -6.46
C ALA A 756 -31.97 28.35 -7.93
N LYS A 757 -32.64 27.38 -8.56
CA LYS A 757 -33.19 27.50 -9.93
C LYS A 757 -34.35 28.49 -10.07
N GLU A 758 -35.01 28.86 -8.96
CA GLU A 758 -36.15 29.77 -8.95
C GLU A 758 -35.71 31.22 -8.68
N LEU A 759 -34.41 31.48 -8.49
CA LEU A 759 -33.88 32.83 -8.31
C LEU A 759 -34.01 33.70 -9.57
N ASP A 760 -34.09 33.08 -10.75
CA ASP A 760 -34.33 33.77 -12.03
C ASP A 760 -35.84 33.90 -12.37
N ASP A 761 -36.73 33.28 -11.59
CA ASP A 761 -38.18 33.39 -11.78
C ASP A 761 -38.71 34.65 -11.11
N GLN A 762 -39.09 35.62 -11.94
CA GLN A 762 -39.54 36.93 -11.47
C GLN A 762 -40.79 36.85 -10.58
N ILE A 763 -41.69 35.89 -10.80
CA ILE A 763 -42.92 35.75 -10.00
C ILE A 763 -42.59 35.20 -8.62
N VAL A 764 -41.71 34.21 -8.54
CA VAL A 764 -41.28 33.62 -7.27
C VAL A 764 -40.51 34.64 -6.43
N ILE A 765 -39.58 35.36 -7.06
CA ILE A 765 -38.82 36.41 -6.38
C ILE A 765 -39.72 37.54 -5.87
N GLU A 766 -40.68 38.03 -6.66
CA GLU A 766 -41.59 39.08 -6.22
C GLU A 766 -42.45 38.63 -5.01
N ASP A 767 -42.88 37.36 -4.96
CA ASP A 767 -43.61 36.80 -3.80
C ASP A 767 -42.71 36.66 -2.57
N THR A 768 -41.51 36.10 -2.74
CA THR A 768 -40.53 35.93 -1.66
C THR A 768 -40.09 37.27 -1.07
N ILE A 769 -39.82 38.26 -1.92
CA ILE A 769 -39.48 39.63 -1.47
C ILE A 769 -40.65 40.27 -0.74
N ARG A 770 -41.88 40.10 -1.22
CA ARG A 770 -43.08 40.58 -0.52
C ARG A 770 -43.22 39.94 0.87
N LYS A 771 -43.00 38.63 0.99
CA LYS A 771 -43.02 37.91 2.27
C LYS A 771 -41.96 38.44 3.23
N ILE A 772 -40.70 38.50 2.79
CA ILE A 772 -39.58 38.99 3.60
C ILE A 772 -39.81 40.46 4.00
N SER A 773 -40.24 41.30 3.07
CA SER A 773 -40.60 42.71 3.35
C SER A 773 -41.71 42.83 4.39
N THR A 774 -42.74 42.00 4.31
CA THR A 774 -43.83 41.97 5.30
C THR A 774 -43.30 41.54 6.66
N TRP A 775 -42.42 40.53 6.70
CA TRP A 775 -41.83 40.06 7.94
C TRP A 775 -40.93 41.09 8.62
N LEU A 776 -40.17 41.85 7.83
CA LEU A 776 -39.35 42.96 8.29
C LEU A 776 -40.18 44.18 8.74
N SER A 777 -41.36 44.39 8.12
CA SER A 777 -42.24 45.54 8.41
C SER A 777 -43.15 45.35 9.63
N ASN A 778 -43.39 44.11 10.08
CA ASN A 778 -44.26 43.79 11.22
C ASN A 778 -43.63 44.12 12.60
N ARG A 779 -42.95 45.28 12.69
CA ARG A 779 -42.41 45.86 13.93
C ARG A 779 -43.03 47.21 14.30
N SER A 780 -44.12 47.60 13.64
CA SER A 780 -44.94 48.73 14.04
C SER A 780 -46.36 48.29 14.36
N GLU A 781 -46.49 47.48 15.41
CA GLU A 781 -47.61 47.50 16.38
C GLU A 781 -47.21 46.81 17.68
#